data_AF-A0A5P8NR43-F1
#
_entry.id   AF-A0A5P8NR43-F1
#
_cell.length_a   1.000
_cell.length_b   1.000
_cell.length_c   1.000
_cell.angle_alpha   90.00
_cell.angle_beta   90.00
_cell.angle_gamma   90.00
#
_symmetry.space_group_name_H-M   'P 1'
#
loop_
_entity.id
_entity.type
_entity.pdbx_description
1 polymer ?
#
loop_
_entity_poly.entity_id
_entity_poly.type
_entity_poly.pdbx_seq_one_letter_code
_entity_poly.pdbx_strand_id
1 'polypeptide(L)'
;MASSGSKGSSINISQMTALVGQQIVEGKRIPFGFKYRTLPHFTKDDYSPEARGFVENSYLRGLTPSEFFFHAMAGREGLIDTAVKTAETGYIQRRLVKALEDLSARYDGTVRNSLGDIVQFLYGEDGLDAMIIEKQKLGILNMSNSAFEKKYRLDLANPPDWFKHDYEFGNELTGDKESMEYLDQEWERLLADRRRVRQINKSKGNEEMMQLPLNITRIIESAKRVFNVKANDRSNLRPSEVIPAVQNLLDSMKIVRGTDEISIEADANASILFKALLRSRLAFKEVVKVHRLNKLAFDHILGELQNRWDRAFVNPGEMVGVLAAQSIGEPATQMTLNTFHFAGVSSKNVTLGVPRLKEILNLAKNIKTPSMAVYLNTPLARQEQAKKLRSMVEYTNLRSVTSVTEIYYDPNITETNIPEDVDMVESYYMIPDESVDPTANQSRWLLRITLDRQKLLDKEIKIDDVAQRIKEEYPTDLAVIFSDNNADEQVIRIRTLQTGDKDEEGEGGMEEDVMLKRLEAHLLDTLTLRGVPGIERAFLTKGTRLTEGPDGALLAIKDDPRCTQWYLDTSGTALRDVLAVDGVDATRTYTNDLYQIVEVFGIEAARAALAKELTNVLAFDGSYVNHRHIALLVDVMTYRGSISAVTRHGINRADTGALMRCSFEETVEILLEAAATGELDDCRGISENVMLGQMAPMGTGNFDVLLDPKML
;
A
#
# COMPACT_ATOMS: atom_id res chain seq x y z
N MET A 1 -25.93 27.45 -3.13
CA MET A 1 -24.63 27.36 -2.42
C MET A 1 -24.16 25.92 -2.33
N ALA A 2 -24.84 25.05 -1.56
CA ALA A 2 -24.47 23.62 -1.53
C ALA A 2 -24.70 22.90 -2.87
N SER A 3 -25.85 23.11 -3.51
CA SER A 3 -26.15 22.51 -4.83
C SER A 3 -25.22 22.97 -5.95
N SER A 4 -24.76 24.21 -5.90
CA SER A 4 -23.81 24.80 -6.83
C SER A 4 -22.35 24.42 -6.54
N GLY A 5 -22.08 23.71 -5.43
CA GLY A 5 -20.72 23.37 -4.99
C GLY A 5 -19.85 24.57 -4.58
N SER A 6 -20.45 25.75 -4.39
CA SER A 6 -19.68 26.98 -4.15
C SER A 6 -19.15 27.08 -2.72
N LYS A 7 -19.99 26.74 -1.73
CA LYS A 7 -19.62 26.63 -0.32
C LYS A 7 -20.68 25.87 0.46
N GLY A 8 -20.22 25.07 1.42
CA GLY A 8 -21.08 24.25 2.28
C GLY A 8 -21.53 22.95 1.61
N SER A 9 -21.81 21.96 2.44
CA SER A 9 -22.25 20.63 2.05
C SER A 9 -23.54 20.25 2.79
N SER A 10 -24.10 19.06 2.50
CA SER A 10 -25.30 18.55 3.16
C SER A 10 -25.16 18.48 4.68
N ILE A 11 -23.97 18.18 5.19
CA ILE A 11 -23.70 18.14 6.64
C ILE A 11 -23.88 19.52 7.28
N ASN A 12 -23.45 20.60 6.61
CA ASN A 12 -23.56 21.95 7.16
C ASN A 12 -25.03 22.38 7.27
N ILE A 13 -25.85 22.04 6.27
CA ILE A 13 -27.29 22.31 6.30
C ILE A 13 -27.92 21.54 7.45
N SER A 14 -27.58 20.26 7.60
CA SER A 14 -28.08 19.41 8.69
C SER A 14 -27.71 19.94 10.08
N GLN A 15 -26.47 20.39 10.28
CA GLN A 15 -26.01 20.97 11.54
C GLN A 15 -26.70 22.30 11.89
N MET A 16 -27.03 23.11 10.87
CA MET A 16 -27.73 24.37 11.07
C MET A 16 -29.22 24.20 11.40
N THR A 17 -29.90 23.25 10.75
CA THR A 17 -31.37 23.13 10.82
C THR A 17 -31.85 21.98 11.71
N ALA A 18 -31.19 20.82 11.66
CA ALA A 18 -31.65 19.59 12.31
C ALA A 18 -30.97 19.35 13.66
N LEU A 19 -29.69 18.98 13.66
CA LEU A 19 -28.89 18.69 14.86
C LEU A 19 -27.39 18.78 14.55
N VAL A 20 -26.57 19.19 15.51
CA VAL A 20 -25.11 19.28 15.31
C VAL A 20 -24.45 17.88 15.33
N GLY A 21 -24.87 17.00 16.25
CA GLY A 21 -24.43 15.62 16.33
C GLY A 21 -23.31 15.34 17.34
N GLN A 22 -22.74 14.14 17.27
CA GLN A 22 -21.72 13.66 18.22
C GLN A 22 -20.42 14.45 18.09
N GLN A 23 -19.96 15.01 19.21
CA GLN A 23 -18.62 15.59 19.33
C GLN A 23 -17.62 14.51 19.71
N ILE A 24 -16.47 14.51 19.05
CA ILE A 24 -15.44 13.49 19.18
C ILE A 24 -14.16 14.20 19.61
N VAL A 25 -13.44 13.59 20.56
CA VAL A 25 -12.09 14.02 20.96
C VAL A 25 -11.13 12.86 20.85
N GLU A 26 -10.00 13.04 20.15
CA GLU A 26 -9.01 11.99 19.90
C GLU A 26 -9.61 10.69 19.33
N GLY A 27 -10.61 10.83 18.47
CA GLY A 27 -11.31 9.72 17.82
C GLY A 27 -12.27 8.93 18.74
N LYS A 28 -12.47 9.36 19.99
CA LYS A 28 -13.41 8.76 20.95
C LYS A 28 -14.49 9.76 21.34
N ARG A 29 -15.61 9.26 21.89
CA ARG A 29 -16.59 10.11 22.57
C ARG A 29 -15.93 10.78 23.78
N ILE A 30 -16.42 11.96 24.17
CA ILE A 30 -15.84 12.77 25.27
C ILE A 30 -15.46 11.88 26.47
N PRO A 31 -14.18 11.83 26.87
CA PRO A 31 -13.73 10.97 27.95
C PRO A 31 -14.20 11.47 29.31
N PHE A 32 -14.18 10.59 30.32
CA PHE A 32 -14.45 10.99 31.70
C PHE A 32 -13.25 11.77 32.25
N GLY A 33 -13.34 13.11 32.20
CA GLY A 33 -12.33 14.00 32.78
C GLY A 33 -12.40 14.13 34.30
N PHE A 34 -13.56 13.85 34.89
CA PHE A 34 -13.76 13.77 36.34
C PHE A 34 -13.94 12.32 36.78
N LYS A 35 -13.92 12.07 38.10
CA LYS A 35 -14.09 10.73 38.70
C LYS A 35 -15.37 10.04 38.18
N TYR A 36 -15.18 9.15 37.20
CA TYR A 36 -16.24 8.41 36.49
C TYR A 36 -17.34 9.28 35.85
N ARG A 37 -17.04 10.50 35.42
CA ARG A 37 -18.03 11.38 34.74
C ARG A 37 -17.36 12.44 33.86
N THR A 38 -18.11 12.99 32.90
CA THR A 38 -17.62 14.01 31.97
C THR A 38 -17.72 15.43 32.55
N LEU A 39 -18.83 15.77 33.21
CA LEU A 39 -19.06 17.05 33.89
C LEU A 39 -19.66 16.81 35.29
N PRO A 40 -19.51 17.76 36.24
CA PRO A 40 -20.08 17.64 37.58
C PRO A 40 -21.62 17.61 37.60
N HIS A 41 -22.27 18.03 36.51
CA HIS A 41 -23.72 18.02 36.31
C HIS A 41 -24.28 16.62 36.02
N PHE A 42 -23.44 15.67 35.60
CA PHE A 42 -23.84 14.30 35.34
C PHE A 42 -23.55 13.39 36.54
N THR A 43 -24.33 12.32 36.64
CA THR A 43 -24.08 11.23 37.58
C THR A 43 -22.83 10.44 37.18
N LYS A 44 -22.33 9.61 38.09
CA LYS A 44 -21.18 8.74 37.80
C LYS A 44 -21.60 7.60 36.88
N ASP A 45 -20.66 7.17 36.03
CA ASP A 45 -20.81 6.08 35.07
C ASP A 45 -21.94 6.28 34.07
N ASP A 46 -22.23 7.54 33.74
CA ASP A 46 -23.24 7.89 32.73
C ASP A 46 -22.66 7.81 31.32
N TYR A 47 -23.15 6.82 30.55
CA TYR A 47 -22.79 6.58 29.14
C TYR A 47 -23.85 7.10 28.15
N SER A 48 -24.83 7.87 28.62
CA SER A 48 -25.86 8.47 27.78
C SER A 48 -25.25 9.41 26.72
N PRO A 49 -25.95 9.64 25.59
CA PRO A 49 -25.47 10.55 24.55
C PRO A 49 -25.21 11.97 25.08
N GLU A 50 -26.11 12.50 25.92
CA GLU A 50 -25.99 13.84 26.51
C GLU A 50 -24.72 13.97 27.37
N ALA A 51 -24.46 12.97 28.23
CA ALA A 51 -23.27 12.97 29.07
C ALA A 51 -21.98 12.77 28.27
N ARG A 52 -22.04 12.12 27.10
CA ARG A 52 -20.88 11.75 26.27
C ARG A 52 -20.67 12.66 25.06
N GLY A 53 -21.25 13.87 25.06
CA GLY A 53 -20.96 14.92 24.07
C GLY A 53 -21.77 14.84 22.78
N PHE A 54 -22.93 14.19 22.79
CA PHE A 54 -23.89 14.30 21.70
C PHE A 54 -24.66 15.62 21.82
N VAL A 55 -24.71 16.37 20.72
CA VAL A 55 -25.44 17.63 20.63
C VAL A 55 -26.72 17.39 19.82
N GLU A 56 -27.86 17.38 20.50
CA GLU A 56 -29.17 17.16 19.89
C GLU A 56 -29.69 18.43 19.22
N ASN A 57 -29.37 19.59 19.80
CA ASN A 57 -29.85 20.87 19.26
C ASN A 57 -29.11 21.27 17.98
N SER A 58 -29.78 22.05 17.13
CA SER A 58 -29.19 22.71 15.98
C SER A 58 -28.73 24.13 16.30
N TYR A 59 -27.87 24.70 15.46
CA TYR A 59 -27.46 26.10 15.62
C TYR A 59 -28.63 27.09 15.58
N LEU A 60 -29.76 26.73 14.93
CA LEU A 60 -30.97 27.55 14.92
C LEU A 60 -31.68 27.59 16.28
N ARG A 61 -31.74 26.46 16.99
CA ARG A 61 -32.38 26.36 18.32
C ARG A 61 -31.49 26.92 19.43
N GLY A 62 -30.17 26.85 19.25
CA GLY A 62 -29.19 27.19 20.26
C GLY A 62 -28.78 25.97 21.10
N LEU A 63 -27.58 26.04 21.67
CA LEU A 63 -26.94 24.94 22.41
C LEU A 63 -27.19 25.11 23.91
N THR A 64 -27.46 24.01 24.62
CA THR A 64 -27.45 24.01 26.09
C THR A 64 -26.03 24.21 26.63
N PRO A 65 -25.83 24.61 27.91
CA PRO A 65 -24.49 24.85 28.45
C PRO A 65 -23.54 23.64 28.39
N SER A 66 -24.05 22.42 28.63
CA SER A 66 -23.28 21.18 28.53
C SER A 66 -22.89 20.88 27.08
N GLU A 67 -23.85 20.97 26.14
CA GLU A 67 -23.60 20.80 24.70
C GLU A 67 -22.58 21.82 24.18
N PHE A 68 -22.73 23.10 24.57
CA PHE A 68 -21.81 24.16 24.19
C PHE A 68 -20.39 23.87 24.66
N PHE A 69 -20.22 23.40 25.89
CA PHE A 69 -18.89 23.05 26.42
C PHE A 69 -18.26 21.88 25.64
N PHE A 70 -19.02 20.81 25.38
CA PHE A 70 -18.51 19.68 24.60
C PHE A 70 -18.20 20.07 23.15
N HIS A 71 -19.02 20.92 22.54
CA HIS A 71 -18.78 21.44 21.21
C HIS A 71 -17.54 22.33 21.15
N ALA A 72 -17.35 23.21 22.14
CA ALA A 72 -16.14 24.04 22.25
C ALA A 72 -14.87 23.20 22.49
N MET A 73 -14.97 22.10 23.24
CA MET A 73 -13.86 21.17 23.46
C MET A 73 -13.39 20.53 22.16
N ALA A 74 -14.31 19.97 21.37
CA ALA A 74 -13.98 19.41 20.05
C ALA A 74 -13.49 20.47 19.06
N GLY A 75 -14.09 21.67 19.07
CA GLY A 75 -13.64 22.79 18.24
C GLY A 75 -12.20 23.22 18.57
N ARG A 76 -11.82 23.19 19.85
CA ARG A 76 -10.45 23.53 20.30
C ARG A 76 -9.41 22.53 19.81
N GLU A 77 -9.72 21.24 19.77
CA GLU A 77 -8.83 20.21 19.21
C GLU A 77 -8.52 20.51 17.74
N GLY A 78 -9.53 20.79 16.93
CA GLY A 78 -9.33 21.14 15.52
C GLY A 78 -8.47 22.39 15.30
N LEU A 79 -8.62 23.41 16.15
CA LEU A 79 -7.80 24.63 16.09
C LEU A 79 -6.32 24.36 16.44
N ILE A 80 -6.08 23.59 17.52
CA ILE A 80 -4.72 23.23 17.93
C ILE A 80 -4.04 22.39 16.86
N ASP A 81 -4.77 21.38 16.34
CA ASP A 81 -4.26 20.47 15.33
C ASP A 81 -3.92 21.20 14.02
N THR A 82 -4.75 22.17 13.60
CA THR A 82 -4.46 23.04 12.46
C THR A 82 -3.13 23.79 12.67
N ALA A 83 -2.90 24.36 13.85
CA ALA A 83 -1.67 25.10 14.15
C ALA A 83 -0.42 24.20 14.14
N VAL A 84 -0.50 23.03 14.78
CA VAL A 84 0.63 22.06 14.86
C VAL A 84 0.96 21.52 13.47
N LYS A 85 -0.06 21.06 12.73
CA LYS A 85 0.14 20.43 11.42
C LYS A 85 0.60 21.40 10.34
N THR A 86 0.28 22.69 10.45
CA THR A 86 0.80 23.73 9.54
C THR A 86 2.33 23.83 9.64
N ALA A 87 2.88 23.82 10.86
CA ALA A 87 4.32 23.86 11.07
C ALA A 87 5.01 22.58 10.56
N GLU A 88 4.42 21.41 10.82
CA GLU A 88 4.99 20.14 10.38
C GLU A 88 5.00 19.99 8.85
N THR A 89 3.90 20.35 8.17
CA THR A 89 3.80 20.22 6.71
C THR A 89 4.72 21.20 5.98
N GLY A 90 4.88 22.43 6.47
CA GLY A 90 5.86 23.37 5.95
C GLY A 90 7.30 22.85 6.07
N TYR A 91 7.63 22.16 7.17
CA TYR A 91 8.93 21.54 7.34
C TYR A 91 9.13 20.31 6.44
N ILE A 92 8.09 19.48 6.23
CA ILE A 92 8.12 18.38 5.26
C ILE A 92 8.37 18.92 3.84
N GLN A 93 7.66 19.98 3.45
CA GLN A 93 7.84 20.64 2.15
C GLN A 93 9.29 21.09 1.95
N ARG A 94 9.88 21.75 2.95
CA ARG A 94 11.29 22.20 2.89
C ARG A 94 12.25 21.03 2.69
N ARG A 95 12.03 19.91 3.40
CA ARG A 95 12.86 18.70 3.30
C ARG A 95 12.75 18.04 1.92
N LEU A 96 11.54 17.93 1.38
CA LEU A 96 11.31 17.38 0.05
C LEU A 96 12.01 18.22 -1.02
N VAL A 97 11.89 19.55 -0.95
CA VAL A 97 12.56 20.44 -1.91
C VAL A 97 14.07 20.27 -1.81
N LYS A 98 14.65 20.27 -0.59
CA LYS A 98 16.09 20.11 -0.42
C LYS A 98 16.64 18.76 -0.88
N ALA A 99 15.88 17.68 -0.75
CA ALA A 99 16.31 16.37 -1.23
C ALA A 99 16.20 16.22 -2.76
N LEU A 100 15.32 16.99 -3.41
CA LEU A 100 15.01 16.84 -4.83
C LEU A 100 15.47 18.02 -5.69
N GLU A 101 16.07 19.07 -5.10
CA GLU A 101 16.36 20.33 -5.83
C GLU A 101 17.26 20.13 -7.04
N ASP A 102 18.23 19.21 -6.97
CA ASP A 102 19.21 18.99 -8.03
C ASP A 102 18.70 18.19 -9.24
N LEU A 103 17.50 17.59 -9.15
CA LEU A 103 17.01 16.73 -10.22
C LEU A 103 16.44 17.54 -11.37
N SER A 104 17.05 17.36 -12.53
CA SER A 104 16.60 17.96 -13.78
C SER A 104 16.48 16.91 -14.89
N ALA A 105 15.52 17.12 -15.79
CA ALA A 105 15.43 16.36 -17.03
C ALA A 105 16.55 16.83 -17.97
N ARG A 106 17.40 15.92 -18.45
CA ARG A 106 18.53 16.23 -19.33
C ARG A 106 18.13 16.08 -20.81
N TYR A 107 18.97 16.61 -21.70
CA TYR A 107 18.72 16.59 -23.16
C TYR A 107 18.68 15.19 -23.79
N ASP A 108 19.21 14.19 -23.09
CA ASP A 108 19.14 12.79 -23.48
C ASP A 108 17.86 12.09 -23.01
N GLY A 109 16.95 12.79 -22.33
CA GLY A 109 15.70 12.26 -21.79
C GLY A 109 15.82 11.62 -20.40
N THR A 110 17.04 11.49 -19.88
CA THR A 110 17.30 10.95 -18.52
C THR A 110 17.05 12.02 -17.46
N VAL A 111 16.77 11.59 -16.23
CA VAL A 111 16.72 12.47 -15.06
C VAL A 111 17.98 12.26 -14.24
N ARG A 112 18.73 13.34 -14.00
CA ARG A 112 20.03 13.29 -13.32
C ARG A 112 20.12 14.28 -12.18
N ASN A 113 20.98 13.98 -11.21
CA ASN A 113 21.37 14.91 -10.15
C ASN A 113 22.48 15.88 -10.63
N SER A 114 23.02 16.67 -9.69
CA SER A 114 24.11 17.64 -9.89
C SER A 114 25.46 16.98 -10.20
N LEU A 115 25.71 15.79 -9.63
CA LEU A 115 26.92 14.99 -9.87
C LEU A 115 26.92 14.31 -11.25
N GLY A 116 25.73 14.17 -11.86
CA GLY A 116 25.54 13.51 -13.14
C GLY A 116 25.09 12.05 -13.04
N ASP A 117 24.79 11.56 -11.83
CA ASP A 117 24.20 10.24 -11.61
C ASP A 117 22.81 10.19 -12.22
N ILE A 118 22.49 9.06 -12.85
CA ILE A 118 21.18 8.81 -13.44
C ILE A 118 20.25 8.26 -12.37
N VAL A 119 19.15 8.98 -12.11
CA VAL A 119 18.09 8.55 -11.17
C VAL A 119 16.97 7.84 -11.91
N GLN A 120 16.56 8.37 -13.07
CA GLN A 120 15.60 7.72 -13.96
C GLN A 120 16.14 7.74 -15.40
N PHE A 121 15.96 6.64 -16.13
CA PHE A 121 16.27 6.58 -17.56
C PHE A 121 15.33 7.43 -18.41
N LEU A 122 14.06 7.52 -17.99
CA LEU A 122 13.05 8.37 -18.59
C LEU A 122 12.25 9.02 -17.48
N TYR A 123 12.01 10.33 -17.60
CA TYR A 123 11.20 11.05 -16.63
C TYR A 123 9.82 10.40 -16.49
N GLY A 124 9.46 9.99 -15.27
CA GLY A 124 8.16 9.41 -14.98
C GLY A 124 7.89 8.08 -15.68
N GLU A 125 8.93 7.35 -16.10
CA GLU A 125 8.88 6.07 -16.84
C GLU A 125 8.26 6.15 -18.26
N ASP A 126 7.81 7.33 -18.69
CA ASP A 126 7.22 7.55 -20.02
C ASP A 126 7.88 8.68 -20.83
N GLY A 127 8.70 9.54 -20.20
CA GLY A 127 9.39 10.65 -20.87
C GLY A 127 8.47 11.81 -21.27
N LEU A 128 7.21 11.80 -20.85
CA LEU A 128 6.21 12.80 -21.21
C LEU A 128 6.07 13.85 -20.11
N ASP A 129 5.44 14.98 -20.39
CA ASP A 129 5.10 16.00 -19.39
C ASP A 129 3.84 15.60 -18.59
N ALA A 130 3.82 15.95 -17.31
CA ALA A 130 2.67 15.75 -16.41
C ALA A 130 1.42 16.49 -16.90
N MET A 131 1.59 17.67 -17.50
CA MET A 131 0.49 18.58 -17.85
C MET A 131 -0.42 18.05 -18.96
N ILE A 132 0.09 17.16 -19.81
CA ILE A 132 -0.62 16.64 -20.97
C ILE A 132 -1.34 15.31 -20.72
N ILE A 133 -1.19 14.76 -19.51
CA ILE A 133 -1.75 13.47 -19.11
C ILE A 133 -3.17 13.65 -18.59
N GLU A 134 -4.08 12.81 -19.09
CA GLU A 134 -5.49 12.82 -18.69
C GLU A 134 -5.96 11.41 -18.31
N LYS A 135 -6.97 11.33 -17.44
CA LYS A 135 -7.57 10.06 -17.03
C LYS A 135 -8.44 9.51 -18.16
N GLN A 136 -8.00 8.40 -18.78
CA GLN A 136 -8.64 7.78 -19.94
C GLN A 136 -9.01 6.31 -19.66
N LYS A 137 -10.13 5.86 -20.24
CA LYS A 137 -10.55 4.46 -20.16
C LYS A 137 -9.89 3.63 -21.26
N LEU A 138 -9.16 2.57 -20.91
CA LEU A 138 -8.58 1.67 -21.91
C LEU A 138 -9.65 0.77 -22.57
N GLY A 139 -10.56 0.22 -21.77
CA GLY A 139 -11.77 -0.46 -22.24
C GLY A 139 -11.58 -1.86 -22.85
N ILE A 140 -10.35 -2.32 -23.11
CA ILE A 140 -10.06 -3.67 -23.66
C ILE A 140 -9.83 -4.75 -22.59
N LEU A 141 -9.68 -4.37 -21.32
CA LEU A 141 -9.18 -5.26 -20.26
C LEU A 141 -10.27 -6.13 -19.68
N ASN A 142 -11.41 -5.56 -19.30
CA ASN A 142 -12.39 -6.26 -18.47
C ASN A 142 -13.40 -7.07 -19.28
N MET A 143 -13.59 -6.73 -20.55
CA MET A 143 -14.58 -7.39 -21.41
C MET A 143 -14.30 -8.88 -21.62
N SER A 144 -15.35 -9.66 -21.89
CA SER A 144 -15.24 -11.08 -22.25
C SER A 144 -14.59 -11.28 -23.61
N ASN A 145 -14.08 -12.48 -23.88
CA ASN A 145 -13.48 -12.81 -25.17
C ASN A 145 -14.49 -12.67 -26.31
N SER A 146 -15.73 -13.13 -26.11
CA SER A 146 -16.81 -12.96 -27.09
C SER A 146 -17.16 -11.49 -27.34
N ALA A 147 -17.21 -10.65 -26.29
CA ALA A 147 -17.47 -9.22 -26.45
C ALA A 147 -16.31 -8.51 -27.17
N PHE A 148 -15.07 -8.88 -26.87
CA PHE A 148 -13.87 -8.37 -27.54
C PHE A 148 -13.86 -8.71 -29.02
N GLU A 149 -14.16 -9.97 -29.35
CA GLU A 149 -14.31 -10.43 -30.73
C GLU A 149 -15.43 -9.70 -31.46
N LYS A 150 -16.61 -9.59 -30.85
CA LYS A 150 -17.75 -8.85 -31.43
C LYS A 150 -17.43 -7.38 -31.66
N LYS A 151 -16.56 -6.78 -30.85
CA LYS A 151 -16.17 -5.37 -30.97
C LYS A 151 -15.12 -5.14 -32.05
N TYR A 152 -14.04 -5.93 -32.08
CA TYR A 152 -12.87 -5.66 -32.91
C TYR A 152 -12.74 -6.57 -34.13
N ARG A 153 -13.10 -7.87 -34.04
CA ARG A 153 -12.93 -8.81 -35.15
C ARG A 153 -13.90 -8.52 -36.29
N LEU A 154 -13.39 -8.51 -37.52
CA LEU A 154 -14.18 -8.39 -38.74
C LEU A 154 -13.75 -9.49 -39.69
N ASP A 155 -14.63 -10.45 -39.93
CA ASP A 155 -14.41 -11.52 -40.91
C ASP A 155 -15.09 -11.12 -42.22
N LEU A 156 -14.32 -11.03 -43.31
CA LEU A 156 -14.81 -10.67 -44.63
C LEU A 156 -15.44 -11.85 -45.38
N ALA A 157 -15.20 -13.10 -44.96
CA ALA A 157 -15.84 -14.28 -45.53
C ALA A 157 -17.31 -14.37 -45.09
N ASN A 158 -17.58 -14.04 -43.82
CA ASN A 158 -18.91 -13.97 -43.25
C ASN A 158 -19.13 -12.58 -42.60
N PRO A 159 -19.27 -11.52 -43.41
CA PRO A 159 -19.37 -10.18 -42.86
C PRO A 159 -20.73 -9.97 -42.17
N PRO A 160 -20.75 -9.25 -41.04
CA PRO A 160 -21.99 -8.92 -40.33
C PRO A 160 -22.87 -7.98 -41.16
N ASP A 161 -24.20 -8.03 -40.97
CA ASP A 161 -25.19 -7.33 -41.80
C ASP A 161 -24.90 -5.82 -42.01
N TRP A 162 -24.45 -5.12 -40.96
CA TRP A 162 -24.11 -3.70 -41.03
C TRP A 162 -22.99 -3.41 -42.03
N PHE A 163 -22.06 -4.35 -42.26
CA PHE A 163 -20.92 -4.16 -43.15
C PHE A 163 -21.37 -3.96 -44.61
N LYS A 164 -22.49 -4.58 -45.03
CA LYS A 164 -23.00 -4.43 -46.39
C LYS A 164 -23.85 -3.18 -46.59
N HIS A 165 -24.53 -2.70 -45.54
CA HIS A 165 -25.51 -1.61 -45.62
C HIS A 165 -24.98 -0.25 -45.19
N ASP A 166 -24.12 -0.22 -44.17
CA ASP A 166 -23.66 1.00 -43.49
C ASP A 166 -22.25 1.45 -43.94
N TYR A 167 -21.56 0.64 -44.74
CA TYR A 167 -20.21 0.90 -45.20
C TYR A 167 -20.15 0.93 -46.73
N GLU A 168 -19.44 1.93 -47.29
CA GLU A 168 -19.47 2.24 -48.72
C GLU A 168 -18.93 1.08 -49.58
N PHE A 169 -17.83 0.47 -49.14
CA PHE A 169 -17.16 -0.63 -49.86
C PHE A 169 -17.56 -2.03 -49.38
N GLY A 170 -18.68 -2.15 -48.65
CA GLY A 170 -19.11 -3.41 -48.04
C GLY A 170 -19.28 -4.57 -49.03
N ASN A 171 -19.86 -4.31 -50.20
CA ASN A 171 -20.10 -5.33 -51.23
C ASN A 171 -18.81 -5.69 -51.98
N GLU A 172 -17.91 -4.72 -52.20
CA GLU A 172 -16.66 -4.90 -52.94
C GLU A 172 -15.65 -5.71 -52.12
N LEU A 173 -15.56 -5.44 -50.82
CA LEU A 173 -14.58 -6.06 -49.91
C LEU A 173 -15.05 -7.39 -49.32
N THR A 174 -16.28 -7.83 -49.62
CA THR A 174 -16.77 -9.15 -49.17
C THR A 174 -15.97 -10.25 -49.87
N GLY A 175 -15.21 -11.03 -49.10
CA GLY A 175 -14.36 -12.11 -49.61
C GLY A 175 -13.02 -11.67 -50.20
N ASP A 176 -12.61 -10.41 -50.04
CA ASP A 176 -11.30 -9.93 -50.47
C ASP A 176 -10.19 -10.51 -49.57
N LYS A 177 -9.17 -11.10 -50.19
CA LYS A 177 -8.07 -11.77 -49.47
C LYS A 177 -7.05 -10.78 -48.92
N GLU A 178 -6.72 -9.73 -49.67
CA GLU A 178 -5.71 -8.75 -49.24
C GLU A 178 -6.19 -7.98 -48.01
N SER A 179 -7.44 -7.49 -48.04
CA SER A 179 -8.04 -6.81 -46.90
C SER A 179 -8.24 -7.73 -45.69
N MET A 180 -8.48 -9.03 -45.91
CA MET A 180 -8.59 -10.02 -44.83
C MET A 180 -7.26 -10.20 -44.11
N GLU A 181 -6.15 -10.27 -44.84
CA GLU A 181 -4.82 -10.39 -44.26
C GLU A 181 -4.48 -9.19 -43.35
N TYR A 182 -4.78 -7.96 -43.77
CA TYR A 182 -4.58 -6.78 -42.93
C TYR A 182 -5.45 -6.81 -41.65
N LEU A 183 -6.71 -7.24 -41.76
CA LEU A 183 -7.62 -7.33 -40.61
C LEU A 183 -7.18 -8.42 -39.63
N ASP A 184 -6.68 -9.55 -40.12
CA ASP A 184 -6.14 -10.63 -39.29
C ASP A 184 -4.87 -10.16 -38.56
N GLN A 185 -3.97 -9.44 -39.24
CA GLN A 185 -2.79 -8.82 -38.61
C GLN A 185 -3.18 -7.81 -37.51
N GLU A 186 -4.18 -6.96 -37.75
CA GLU A 186 -4.68 -6.01 -36.75
C GLU A 186 -5.25 -6.75 -35.52
N TRP A 187 -6.03 -7.80 -35.75
CA TRP A 187 -6.64 -8.62 -34.71
C TRP A 187 -5.60 -9.32 -33.84
N GLU A 188 -4.58 -9.93 -34.44
CA GLU A 188 -3.48 -10.57 -33.71
C GLU A 188 -2.72 -9.58 -32.83
N ARG A 189 -2.44 -8.37 -33.33
CA ARG A 189 -1.79 -7.31 -32.56
C ARG A 189 -2.64 -6.85 -31.38
N LEU A 190 -3.94 -6.62 -31.60
CA LEU A 190 -4.88 -6.25 -30.53
C LEU A 190 -5.00 -7.34 -29.45
N LEU A 191 -4.98 -8.61 -29.84
CA LEU A 191 -4.94 -9.73 -28.90
C LEU A 191 -3.64 -9.76 -28.10
N ALA A 192 -2.49 -9.52 -28.75
CA ALA A 192 -1.18 -9.46 -28.09
C ALA A 192 -1.13 -8.32 -27.07
N ASP A 193 -1.59 -7.12 -27.44
CA ASP A 193 -1.69 -5.98 -26.53
C ASP A 193 -2.56 -6.29 -25.32
N ARG A 194 -3.75 -6.86 -25.55
CA ARG A 194 -4.68 -7.20 -24.46
C ARG A 194 -4.04 -8.17 -23.47
N ARG A 195 -3.29 -9.17 -23.95
CA ARG A 195 -2.57 -10.11 -23.07
C ARG A 195 -1.45 -9.38 -22.29
N ARG A 196 -0.61 -8.60 -22.97
CA ARG A 196 0.53 -7.89 -22.36
C ARG A 196 0.07 -6.88 -21.31
N VAL A 197 -0.95 -6.07 -21.63
CA VAL A 197 -1.48 -5.07 -20.69
C VAL A 197 -2.21 -5.73 -19.50
N ARG A 198 -2.92 -6.85 -19.70
CA ARG A 198 -3.51 -7.61 -18.58
C ARG A 198 -2.46 -8.13 -17.61
N GLN A 199 -1.30 -8.56 -18.11
CA GLN A 199 -0.18 -9.00 -17.26
C GLN A 199 0.39 -7.83 -16.45
N ILE A 200 0.65 -6.69 -17.09
CA ILE A 200 1.19 -5.49 -16.44
C ILE A 200 0.22 -4.94 -15.38
N ASN A 201 -1.08 -4.86 -15.71
CA ASN A 201 -2.10 -4.29 -14.82
C ASN A 201 -2.63 -5.26 -13.76
N LYS A 202 -2.08 -6.48 -13.64
CA LYS A 202 -2.54 -7.50 -12.68
C LYS A 202 -2.53 -6.98 -11.24
N SER A 203 -1.56 -6.14 -10.88
CA SER A 203 -1.45 -5.51 -9.54
C SER A 203 -2.54 -4.47 -9.27
N LYS A 204 -3.02 -3.78 -10.31
CA LYS A 204 -4.08 -2.74 -10.23
C LYS A 204 -5.50 -3.32 -10.27
N GLY A 205 -5.63 -4.65 -10.31
CA GLY A 205 -6.92 -5.34 -10.26
C GLY A 205 -7.76 -5.05 -11.51
N ASN A 206 -8.95 -4.46 -11.29
CA ASN A 206 -9.98 -4.25 -12.32
C ASN A 206 -10.06 -2.78 -12.81
N GLU A 207 -9.06 -1.97 -12.47
CA GLU A 207 -9.03 -0.56 -12.85
C GLU A 207 -8.72 -0.39 -14.35
N GLU A 208 -9.68 0.16 -15.10
CA GLU A 208 -9.51 0.48 -16.52
C GLU A 208 -9.22 1.96 -16.79
N MET A 209 -9.37 2.80 -15.76
CA MET A 209 -9.10 4.23 -15.87
C MET A 209 -7.62 4.47 -15.60
N MET A 210 -6.88 4.80 -16.65
CA MET A 210 -5.43 4.99 -16.64
C MET A 210 -5.10 6.43 -16.97
N GLN A 211 -4.00 6.93 -16.42
CA GLN A 211 -3.48 8.25 -16.71
C GLN A 211 -2.63 8.13 -17.98
N LEU A 212 -3.13 8.63 -19.12
CA LEU A 212 -2.50 8.46 -20.43
C LEU A 212 -2.50 9.79 -21.18
N PRO A 213 -1.48 10.06 -22.02
CA PRO A 213 -1.39 11.28 -22.81
C PRO A 213 -2.44 11.26 -23.92
N LEU A 214 -2.75 12.46 -24.45
CA LEU A 214 -3.60 12.67 -25.62
C LEU A 214 -5.00 12.06 -25.47
N ASN A 215 -6.01 12.88 -25.17
CA ASN A 215 -7.39 12.41 -25.09
C ASN A 215 -7.96 12.06 -26.49
N ILE A 216 -7.80 10.81 -26.90
CA ILE A 216 -8.14 10.34 -28.25
C ILE A 216 -9.64 10.48 -28.51
N THR A 217 -10.48 10.20 -27.52
CA THR A 217 -11.95 10.33 -27.65
C THR A 217 -12.33 11.76 -28.01
N ARG A 218 -11.76 12.74 -27.32
CA ARG A 218 -11.99 14.16 -27.58
C ARG A 218 -11.48 14.59 -28.95
N ILE A 219 -10.30 14.10 -29.36
CA ILE A 219 -9.73 14.40 -30.69
C ILE A 219 -10.66 13.88 -31.80
N ILE A 220 -11.17 12.65 -31.67
CA ILE A 220 -12.11 12.06 -32.62
C ILE A 220 -13.43 12.87 -32.65
N GLU A 221 -13.98 13.24 -31.49
CA GLU A 221 -15.21 14.04 -31.42
C GLU A 221 -15.03 15.43 -32.03
N SER A 222 -13.91 16.09 -31.77
CA SER A 222 -13.56 17.38 -32.38
C SER A 222 -13.47 17.26 -33.90
N ALA A 223 -12.79 16.23 -34.42
CA ALA A 223 -12.71 15.98 -35.86
C ALA A 223 -14.10 15.74 -36.47
N LYS A 224 -14.96 14.95 -35.81
CA LYS A 224 -16.34 14.73 -36.27
C LYS A 224 -17.15 16.03 -36.37
N ARG A 225 -16.94 16.98 -35.45
CA ARG A 225 -17.58 18.31 -35.51
C ARG A 225 -17.03 19.17 -36.64
N VAL A 226 -15.70 19.20 -36.81
CA VAL A 226 -15.03 20.00 -37.86
C VAL A 226 -15.46 19.55 -39.26
N PHE A 227 -15.49 18.24 -39.50
CA PHE A 227 -15.86 17.67 -40.81
C PHE A 227 -17.35 17.33 -40.94
N ASN A 228 -18.18 17.71 -39.95
CA ASN A 228 -19.62 17.48 -39.91
C ASN A 228 -20.03 16.02 -40.20
N VAL A 229 -19.33 15.06 -39.60
CA VAL A 229 -19.57 13.62 -39.76
C VAL A 229 -20.81 13.21 -38.98
N LYS A 230 -21.87 12.81 -39.68
CA LYS A 230 -23.15 12.41 -39.08
C LYS A 230 -23.17 10.92 -38.73
N ALA A 231 -24.06 10.56 -37.81
CA ALA A 231 -24.23 9.18 -37.38
C ALA A 231 -24.75 8.23 -38.48
N ASN A 232 -25.35 8.76 -39.56
CA ASN A 232 -25.90 7.95 -40.65
C ASN A 232 -24.98 7.93 -41.89
N ASP A 233 -23.88 8.66 -41.87
CA ASP A 233 -22.97 8.70 -43.02
C ASP A 233 -22.26 7.34 -43.18
N ARG A 234 -21.93 7.01 -44.43
CA ARG A 234 -21.13 5.82 -44.76
C ARG A 234 -19.65 6.23 -44.81
N SER A 235 -18.80 5.43 -44.18
CA SER A 235 -17.35 5.65 -44.21
C SER A 235 -16.76 5.22 -45.55
N ASN A 236 -15.84 6.03 -46.08
CA ASN A 236 -15.09 5.80 -47.32
C ASN A 236 -13.65 5.30 -47.06
N LEU A 237 -13.37 4.75 -45.88
CA LEU A 237 -12.04 4.27 -45.49
C LEU A 237 -11.85 2.80 -45.86
N ARG A 238 -10.69 2.41 -46.38
CA ARG A 238 -10.36 0.99 -46.68
C ARG A 238 -9.40 0.41 -45.63
N PRO A 239 -9.46 -0.91 -45.33
CA PRO A 239 -8.51 -1.56 -44.42
C PRO A 239 -7.04 -1.36 -44.83
N SER A 240 -6.77 -1.45 -46.14
CA SER A 240 -5.45 -1.23 -46.74
C SER A 240 -4.90 0.18 -46.57
N GLU A 241 -5.76 1.18 -46.29
CA GLU A 241 -5.33 2.55 -46.01
C GLU A 241 -5.19 2.80 -44.51
N VAL A 242 -6.20 2.39 -43.72
CA VAL A 242 -6.27 2.68 -42.28
C VAL A 242 -5.20 1.93 -41.50
N ILE A 243 -5.08 0.61 -41.72
CA ILE A 243 -4.23 -0.24 -40.88
C ILE A 243 -2.76 0.14 -41.07
N PRO A 244 -2.21 0.25 -42.30
CA PRO A 244 -0.84 0.74 -42.48
C PRO A 244 -0.63 2.17 -41.99
N ALA A 245 -1.60 3.08 -42.16
CA ALA A 245 -1.47 4.45 -41.66
C ALA A 245 -1.37 4.53 -40.13
N VAL A 246 -2.18 3.74 -39.41
CA VAL A 246 -2.09 3.63 -37.95
C VAL A 246 -0.76 2.99 -37.52
N GLN A 247 -0.29 1.97 -38.23
CA GLN A 247 1.01 1.35 -37.95
C GLN A 247 2.15 2.35 -38.13
N ASN A 248 2.17 3.08 -39.25
CA ASN A 248 3.16 4.11 -39.52
C ASN A 248 3.15 5.23 -38.46
N LEU A 249 1.96 5.64 -37.98
CA LEU A 249 1.84 6.60 -36.89
C LEU A 249 2.40 6.05 -35.56
N LEU A 250 2.13 4.79 -35.24
CA LEU A 250 2.66 4.15 -34.03
C LEU A 250 4.18 4.00 -34.08
N ASP A 251 4.74 3.78 -35.27
CA ASP A 251 6.18 3.65 -35.49
C ASP A 251 6.90 5.01 -35.51
N SER A 252 6.21 6.10 -35.89
CA SER A 252 6.74 7.47 -35.80
C SER A 252 6.72 8.02 -34.36
N MET A 253 5.79 7.55 -33.53
CA MET A 253 5.69 7.93 -32.11
C MET A 253 6.75 7.22 -31.25
N LYS A 254 7.99 7.67 -31.39
CA LYS A 254 9.14 7.22 -30.58
C LYS A 254 9.41 8.16 -29.41
N ILE A 255 9.67 7.57 -28.25
CA ILE A 255 10.12 8.24 -27.03
C ILE A 255 11.65 8.26 -27.00
N VAL A 256 12.28 7.09 -27.17
CA VAL A 256 13.74 6.96 -27.16
C VAL A 256 14.24 6.99 -28.60
N ARG A 257 15.16 7.92 -28.87
CA ARG A 257 15.79 8.05 -30.20
C ARG A 257 17.07 7.23 -30.22
N GLY A 258 17.13 6.27 -31.14
CA GLY A 258 18.31 5.43 -31.36
C GLY A 258 18.03 4.34 -32.39
N THR A 259 19.09 3.75 -32.91
CA THR A 259 19.04 2.62 -33.88
C THR A 259 19.67 1.35 -33.31
N ASP A 260 20.33 1.45 -32.17
CA ASP A 260 20.88 0.35 -31.40
C ASP A 260 19.77 -0.50 -30.75
N GLU A 261 20.08 -1.76 -30.46
CA GLU A 261 19.12 -2.73 -29.92
C GLU A 261 18.52 -2.27 -28.58
N ILE A 262 19.33 -1.65 -27.72
CA ILE A 262 18.91 -1.18 -26.40
C ILE A 262 17.91 -0.04 -26.52
N SER A 263 18.18 0.95 -27.38
CA SER A 263 17.25 2.07 -27.62
C SER A 263 15.91 1.61 -28.20
N ILE A 264 15.92 0.61 -29.08
CA ILE A 264 14.70 0.03 -29.66
C ILE A 264 13.89 -0.69 -28.57
N GLU A 265 14.54 -1.45 -27.70
CA GLU A 265 13.88 -2.11 -26.56
C GLU A 265 13.30 -1.08 -25.58
N ALA A 266 14.07 -0.04 -25.24
CA ALA A 266 13.65 1.01 -24.33
C ALA A 266 12.41 1.76 -24.85
N ASP A 267 12.38 2.11 -26.14
CA ASP A 267 11.21 2.72 -26.78
C ASP A 267 9.97 1.82 -26.73
N ALA A 268 10.17 0.53 -27.05
CA ALA A 268 9.09 -0.45 -27.05
C ALA A 268 8.49 -0.61 -25.65
N ASN A 269 9.31 -0.55 -24.61
CA ASN A 269 8.87 -0.68 -23.21
C ASN A 269 8.16 0.57 -22.69
N ALA A 270 8.66 1.77 -23.00
CA ALA A 270 8.07 3.04 -22.53
C ALA A 270 6.67 3.31 -23.13
N SER A 271 6.39 2.76 -24.33
CA SER A 271 5.19 3.09 -25.10
C SER A 271 4.08 2.03 -25.07
N ILE A 272 4.23 0.92 -24.33
CA ILE A 272 3.30 -0.24 -24.35
C ILE A 272 1.84 0.18 -24.10
N LEU A 273 1.59 0.88 -22.98
CA LEU A 273 0.23 1.23 -22.55
C LEU A 273 -0.43 2.22 -23.52
N PHE A 274 0.33 3.21 -23.97
CA PHE A 274 -0.16 4.24 -24.89
C PHE A 274 -0.43 3.67 -26.29
N LYS A 275 0.50 2.88 -26.85
CA LYS A 275 0.32 2.23 -28.16
C LYS A 275 -0.85 1.25 -28.14
N ALA A 276 -1.06 0.51 -27.05
CA ALA A 276 -2.23 -0.34 -26.88
C ALA A 276 -3.55 0.45 -26.86
N LEU A 277 -3.58 1.60 -26.16
CA LEU A 277 -4.74 2.50 -26.18
C LEU A 277 -5.02 3.00 -27.61
N LEU A 278 -4.01 3.56 -28.28
CA LEU A 278 -4.18 4.16 -29.59
C LEU A 278 -4.65 3.13 -30.62
N ARG A 279 -4.04 1.94 -30.64
CA ARG A 279 -4.44 0.82 -31.51
C ARG A 279 -5.88 0.36 -31.22
N SER A 280 -6.28 0.30 -29.95
CA SER A 280 -7.65 -0.08 -29.59
C SER A 280 -8.72 0.96 -29.97
N ARG A 281 -8.35 2.23 -30.14
CA ARG A 281 -9.26 3.34 -30.47
C ARG A 281 -9.33 3.62 -31.97
N LEU A 282 -8.21 3.42 -32.67
CA LEU A 282 -8.11 3.58 -34.11
C LEU A 282 -8.26 2.25 -34.88
N ALA A 283 -8.71 1.18 -34.21
CA ALA A 283 -9.00 -0.09 -34.87
C ALA A 283 -10.01 0.10 -36.01
N PHE A 284 -9.78 -0.55 -37.15
CA PHE A 284 -10.55 -0.32 -38.38
C PHE A 284 -12.07 -0.39 -38.16
N LYS A 285 -12.52 -1.43 -37.46
CA LYS A 285 -13.95 -1.62 -37.17
C LYS A 285 -14.55 -0.53 -36.28
N GLU A 286 -13.82 0.00 -35.31
CA GLU A 286 -14.30 1.11 -34.46
C GLU A 286 -14.40 2.41 -35.27
N VAL A 287 -13.37 2.71 -36.07
CA VAL A 287 -13.29 3.89 -36.93
C VAL A 287 -14.46 3.92 -37.93
N VAL A 288 -14.75 2.79 -38.57
CA VAL A 288 -15.81 2.68 -39.59
C VAL A 288 -17.19 2.55 -38.97
N LYS A 289 -17.39 1.68 -37.98
CA LYS A 289 -18.73 1.35 -37.46
C LYS A 289 -19.22 2.35 -36.42
N VAL A 290 -18.37 2.70 -35.45
CA VAL A 290 -18.75 3.50 -34.29
C VAL A 290 -18.57 4.99 -34.60
N HIS A 291 -17.40 5.35 -35.11
CA HIS A 291 -17.08 6.75 -35.38
C HIS A 291 -17.56 7.23 -36.75
N ARG A 292 -17.65 6.32 -37.75
CA ARG A 292 -18.07 6.57 -39.13
C ARG A 292 -17.22 7.65 -39.83
N LEU A 293 -15.92 7.62 -39.59
CA LEU A 293 -15.00 8.64 -40.09
C LEU A 293 -14.86 8.57 -41.62
N ASN A 294 -14.69 9.73 -42.25
CA ASN A 294 -14.26 9.82 -43.64
C ASN A 294 -12.72 10.00 -43.71
N LYS A 295 -12.15 9.83 -44.91
CA LYS A 295 -10.71 9.94 -45.15
C LYS A 295 -10.11 11.26 -44.67
N LEU A 296 -10.76 12.39 -44.99
CA LEU A 296 -10.29 13.71 -44.55
C LEU A 296 -10.27 13.86 -43.03
N ALA A 297 -11.30 13.39 -42.33
CA ALA A 297 -11.34 13.43 -40.87
C ALA A 297 -10.30 12.49 -40.26
N PHE A 298 -10.08 11.32 -40.85
CA PHE A 298 -9.05 10.38 -40.40
C PHE A 298 -7.64 10.95 -40.56
N ASP A 299 -7.29 11.49 -41.72
CA ASP A 299 -5.99 12.11 -41.97
C ASP A 299 -5.75 13.29 -41.03
N HIS A 300 -6.78 14.10 -40.77
CA HIS A 300 -6.72 15.17 -39.77
C HIS A 300 -6.48 14.66 -38.35
N ILE A 301 -7.12 13.54 -37.96
CA ILE A 301 -6.89 12.93 -36.64
C ILE A 301 -5.43 12.46 -36.52
N LEU A 302 -4.88 11.80 -37.54
CA LEU A 302 -3.48 11.35 -37.53
C LEU A 302 -2.51 12.54 -37.41
N GLY A 303 -2.73 13.59 -38.19
CA GLY A 303 -1.91 14.81 -38.12
C GLY A 303 -1.99 15.51 -36.77
N GLU A 304 -3.19 15.63 -36.19
CA GLU A 304 -3.37 16.23 -34.86
C GLU A 304 -2.73 15.39 -33.75
N LEU A 305 -2.81 14.06 -33.84
CA LEU A 305 -2.16 13.15 -32.89
C LEU A 305 -0.63 13.31 -32.95
N GLN A 306 -0.04 13.33 -34.14
CA GLN A 306 1.40 13.55 -34.30
C GLN A 306 1.83 14.92 -33.75
N ASN A 307 1.12 15.99 -34.13
CA ASN A 307 1.44 17.35 -33.66
C ASN A 307 1.39 17.49 -32.14
N ARG A 308 0.42 16.82 -31.49
CA ARG A 308 0.34 16.85 -30.02
C ARG A 308 1.36 15.93 -29.37
N TRP A 309 1.70 14.81 -30.00
CA TRP A 309 2.77 13.92 -29.54
C TRP A 309 4.13 14.62 -29.51
N ASP A 310 4.46 15.41 -30.55
CA ASP A 310 5.74 16.12 -30.59
C ASP A 310 5.86 17.20 -29.49
N ARG A 311 4.72 17.69 -28.97
CA ARG A 311 4.63 18.63 -27.84
C ARG A 311 4.45 17.95 -26.48
N ALA A 312 4.37 16.62 -26.45
CA ALA A 312 4.05 15.85 -25.26
C ALA A 312 5.24 15.62 -24.35
N PHE A 313 6.46 15.75 -24.89
CA PHE A 313 7.71 15.48 -24.20
C PHE A 313 7.98 16.49 -23.09
N VAL A 314 8.63 16.02 -22.03
CA VAL A 314 9.19 16.92 -21.02
C VAL A 314 10.25 17.81 -21.66
N ASN A 315 10.23 19.10 -21.33
CA ASN A 315 11.26 20.02 -21.80
C ASN A 315 12.59 19.70 -21.12
N PRO A 316 13.69 19.49 -21.87
CA PRO A 316 15.01 19.38 -21.28
C PRO A 316 15.38 20.64 -20.49
N GLY A 317 16.02 20.45 -19.33
CA GLY A 317 16.32 21.50 -18.37
C GLY A 317 15.20 21.74 -17.33
N GLU A 318 14.04 21.10 -17.48
CA GLU A 318 12.95 21.22 -16.51
C GLU A 318 13.37 20.69 -15.13
N MET A 319 13.08 21.46 -14.08
CA MET A 319 13.41 21.13 -12.69
C MET A 319 12.37 20.18 -12.08
N VAL A 320 12.35 18.96 -12.62
CA VAL A 320 11.36 17.93 -12.28
C VAL A 320 11.35 17.54 -10.80
N GLY A 321 12.49 17.63 -10.11
CA GLY A 321 12.58 17.32 -8.69
C GLY A 321 11.85 18.31 -7.79
N VAL A 322 12.02 19.61 -8.02
CA VAL A 322 11.31 20.66 -7.26
C VAL A 322 9.81 20.57 -7.53
N LEU A 323 9.41 20.34 -8.79
CA LEU A 323 8.01 20.13 -9.16
C LEU A 323 7.41 18.93 -8.42
N ALA A 324 8.14 17.81 -8.36
CA ALA A 324 7.71 16.63 -7.60
C ALA A 324 7.61 16.89 -6.09
N ALA A 325 8.58 17.60 -5.51
CA ALA A 325 8.57 17.98 -4.10
C ALA A 325 7.32 18.79 -3.72
N GLN A 326 6.98 19.80 -4.54
CA GLN A 326 5.80 20.64 -4.35
C GLN A 326 4.51 19.84 -4.56
N SER A 327 4.44 19.01 -5.60
CA SER A 327 3.26 18.19 -5.91
C SER A 327 2.95 17.16 -4.82
N ILE A 328 3.95 16.74 -4.04
CA ILE A 328 3.77 15.81 -2.91
C ILE A 328 3.46 16.57 -1.62
N GLY A 329 4.14 17.69 -1.35
CA GLY A 329 3.99 18.39 -0.09
C GLY A 329 2.77 19.31 -0.02
N GLU A 330 2.24 19.83 -1.14
CA GLU A 330 0.99 20.60 -1.14
C GLU A 330 -0.21 19.75 -0.64
N PRO A 331 -0.50 18.56 -1.20
CA PRO A 331 -1.57 17.69 -0.67
C PRO A 331 -1.39 17.37 0.81
N ALA A 332 -0.15 17.19 1.28
CA ALA A 332 0.12 16.92 2.68
C ALA A 332 -0.39 18.05 3.61
N THR A 333 -0.46 19.31 3.13
CA THR A 333 -1.09 20.41 3.88
C THR A 333 -2.61 20.24 4.00
N GLN A 334 -3.27 19.67 2.99
CA GLN A 334 -4.73 19.46 2.98
C GLN A 334 -5.15 18.25 3.83
N MET A 335 -4.33 17.20 3.85
CA MET A 335 -4.52 16.00 4.68
C MET A 335 -4.68 16.32 6.18
N THR A 336 -4.14 17.46 6.61
CA THR A 336 -4.19 17.92 7.99
C THR A 336 -5.60 18.14 8.49
N LEU A 337 -6.50 18.59 7.61
CA LEU A 337 -7.85 19.04 7.96
C LEU A 337 -8.89 17.91 7.92
N ASN A 338 -8.68 16.87 7.11
CA ASN A 338 -9.72 15.88 6.77
C ASN A 338 -9.70 14.58 7.58
N THR A 339 -8.71 14.37 8.48
CA THR A 339 -8.53 13.07 9.16
C THR A 339 -9.69 12.71 10.12
N PHE A 340 -10.48 13.69 10.58
CA PHE A 340 -11.46 13.49 11.65
C PHE A 340 -12.83 12.94 11.19
N HIS A 341 -13.17 13.02 9.90
CA HIS A 341 -14.50 12.63 9.43
C HIS A 341 -14.76 11.12 9.43
N PHE A 342 -13.74 10.29 9.66
CA PHE A 342 -13.85 8.83 9.70
C PHE A 342 -13.50 8.22 11.06
N ALA A 343 -13.33 9.04 12.09
CA ALA A 343 -13.12 8.58 13.46
C ALA A 343 -14.31 7.75 13.96
N GLY A 344 -14.11 6.44 14.13
CA GLY A 344 -15.08 5.54 14.76
C GLY A 344 -15.59 4.36 13.91
N VAL A 345 -15.18 4.22 12.64
CA VAL A 345 -15.67 3.14 11.76
C VAL A 345 -14.66 2.00 11.53
N SER A 346 -13.42 2.12 12.01
CA SER A 346 -12.40 1.10 11.77
C SER A 346 -11.99 0.38 13.05
N SER A 347 -12.16 -0.94 13.08
CA SER A 347 -11.49 -1.85 14.03
C SER A 347 -9.97 -1.91 13.83
N LYS A 348 -9.44 -1.26 12.79
CA LYS A 348 -8.02 -1.16 12.46
C LYS A 348 -7.47 0.23 12.78
N ASN A 349 -6.61 0.32 13.78
CA ASN A 349 -5.81 1.49 14.09
C ASN A 349 -4.58 1.52 13.18
N VAL A 350 -4.73 1.92 11.92
CA VAL A 350 -3.56 2.20 11.06
C VAL A 350 -3.28 3.70 11.12
N THR A 351 -2.03 4.08 11.37
CA THR A 351 -1.61 5.48 11.28
C THR A 351 -1.77 5.95 9.84
N LEU A 352 -2.56 6.99 9.64
CA LEU A 352 -2.84 7.60 8.34
C LEU A 352 -2.54 9.10 8.39
N GLY A 353 -2.50 9.75 7.23
CA GLY A 353 -2.26 11.19 7.15
C GLY A 353 -0.79 11.59 7.29
N VAL A 354 -0.58 12.84 7.69
CA VAL A 354 0.75 13.45 7.89
C VAL A 354 1.66 12.66 8.83
N PRO A 355 1.18 12.08 9.97
CA PRO A 355 2.03 11.25 10.82
C PRO A 355 2.63 10.05 10.08
N ARG A 356 1.86 9.39 9.20
CA ARG A 356 2.34 8.26 8.41
C ARG A 356 3.31 8.72 7.31
N LEU A 357 3.01 9.84 6.65
CA LEU A 357 3.93 10.44 5.68
C LEU A 357 5.30 10.74 6.34
N LYS A 358 5.29 11.30 7.56
CA LYS A 358 6.51 11.56 8.34
C LYS A 358 7.26 10.29 8.70
N GLU A 359 6.57 9.21 9.09
CA GLU A 359 7.19 7.91 9.35
C GLU A 359 7.92 7.35 8.12
N ILE A 360 7.28 7.42 6.95
CA ILE A 360 7.84 6.94 5.68
C ILE A 360 9.06 7.79 5.27
N LEU A 361 8.94 9.12 5.27
CA LEU A 361 10.03 10.02 4.88
C LEU A 361 11.23 9.97 5.84
N ASN A 362 10.99 9.68 7.12
CA ASN A 362 12.04 9.52 8.12
C ASN A 362 12.65 8.12 8.15
N LEU A 363 12.04 7.14 7.48
CA LEU A 363 12.36 5.71 7.61
C LEU A 363 12.45 5.28 9.08
N ALA A 364 11.39 5.56 9.84
CA ALA A 364 11.34 5.20 11.25
C ALA A 364 11.46 3.67 11.45
N LYS A 365 12.42 3.23 12.27
CA LYS A 365 12.60 1.80 12.60
C LYS A 365 11.41 1.24 13.40
N ASN A 366 10.92 2.02 14.36
CA ASN A 366 9.77 1.65 15.18
C ASN A 366 8.56 2.45 14.69
N ILE A 367 7.79 1.85 13.78
CA ILE A 367 6.52 2.40 13.30
C ILE A 367 5.44 2.23 14.38
N LYS A 368 4.50 3.18 14.46
CA LYS A 368 3.45 3.14 15.50
C LYS A 368 2.46 1.99 15.32
N THR A 369 2.17 1.63 14.07
CA THR A 369 1.16 0.62 13.72
C THR A 369 1.72 -0.37 12.69
N PRO A 370 2.64 -1.26 13.11
CA PRO A 370 3.16 -2.29 12.23
C PRO A 370 2.04 -3.26 11.84
N SER A 371 1.93 -3.54 10.54
CA SER A 371 0.92 -4.45 10.01
C SER A 371 1.40 -5.22 8.78
N MET A 372 0.81 -6.39 8.59
CA MET A 372 0.98 -7.21 7.40
C MET A 372 -0.36 -7.69 6.86
N ALA A 373 -0.48 -7.77 5.55
CA ALA A 373 -1.55 -8.46 4.86
C ALA A 373 -1.04 -9.82 4.39
N VAL A 374 -1.47 -10.89 5.06
CA VAL A 374 -1.07 -12.29 4.81
C VAL A 374 -2.15 -12.98 3.99
N TYR A 375 -1.82 -13.37 2.77
CA TYR A 375 -2.73 -14.07 1.87
C TYR A 375 -2.54 -15.58 1.97
N LEU A 376 -3.61 -16.33 1.68
CA LEU A 376 -3.58 -17.78 1.63
C LEU A 376 -3.25 -18.26 0.21
N ASN A 377 -2.52 -19.38 0.11
CA ASN A 377 -2.15 -20.00 -1.17
C ASN A 377 -3.40 -20.49 -1.95
N THR A 378 -4.43 -20.95 -1.23
CA THR A 378 -5.67 -21.43 -1.83
C THR A 378 -6.38 -20.34 -2.65
N PRO A 379 -6.79 -20.61 -3.90
CA PRO A 379 -7.60 -19.69 -4.68
C PRO A 379 -8.97 -19.50 -4.03
N LEU A 380 -9.34 -18.25 -3.72
CA LEU A 380 -10.59 -17.88 -3.04
C LEU A 380 -10.75 -18.57 -1.67
N ALA A 381 -9.76 -18.40 -0.79
CA ALA A 381 -9.78 -18.98 0.54
C ALA A 381 -11.07 -18.65 1.30
N ARG A 382 -11.69 -19.70 1.86
CA ARG A 382 -12.89 -19.60 2.70
C ARG A 382 -12.53 -19.15 4.10
N GLN A 383 -13.52 -18.64 4.83
CA GLN A 383 -13.34 -18.15 6.20
C GLN A 383 -12.75 -19.23 7.14
N GLU A 384 -13.16 -20.49 7.01
CA GLU A 384 -12.66 -21.60 7.82
C GLU A 384 -11.16 -21.85 7.64
N GLN A 385 -10.68 -21.78 6.40
CA GLN A 385 -9.25 -21.93 6.10
C GLN A 385 -8.43 -20.77 6.67
N ALA A 386 -8.95 -19.54 6.55
CA ALA A 386 -8.33 -18.36 7.13
C ALA A 386 -8.31 -18.42 8.68
N LYS A 387 -9.33 -18.99 9.33
CA LYS A 387 -9.33 -19.20 10.79
C LYS A 387 -8.24 -20.18 11.23
N LYS A 388 -8.04 -21.28 10.50
CA LYS A 388 -6.95 -22.22 10.77
C LYS A 388 -5.58 -21.54 10.63
N LEU A 389 -5.38 -20.78 9.55
CA LEU A 389 -4.14 -20.03 9.37
C LEU A 389 -3.94 -18.96 10.45
N ARG A 390 -5.02 -18.31 10.92
CA ARG A 390 -4.96 -17.35 12.03
C ARG A 390 -4.31 -17.97 13.27
N SER A 391 -4.76 -19.16 13.68
CA SER A 391 -4.21 -19.87 14.84
C SER A 391 -2.71 -20.21 14.67
N MET A 392 -2.27 -20.50 13.44
CA MET A 392 -0.86 -20.80 13.15
C MET A 392 0.05 -19.57 13.08
N VAL A 393 -0.49 -18.39 12.75
CA VAL A 393 0.27 -17.14 12.57
C VAL A 393 0.27 -16.31 13.86
N GLU A 394 -0.85 -16.23 14.57
CA GLU A 394 -1.03 -15.41 15.77
C GLU A 394 -0.18 -15.92 16.94
N TYR A 395 0.73 -15.06 17.43
CA TYR A 395 1.61 -15.41 18.54
C TYR A 395 0.81 -15.74 19.80
N THR A 396 1.02 -16.95 20.29
CA THR A 396 0.36 -17.45 21.49
C THR A 396 1.41 -17.99 22.44
N ASN A 397 1.68 -17.21 23.49
CA ASN A 397 2.45 -17.67 24.64
C ASN A 397 1.53 -18.26 25.72
N LEU A 398 2.14 -18.96 26.68
CA LEU A 398 1.42 -19.54 27.82
C LEU A 398 0.67 -18.46 28.62
N ARG A 399 1.30 -17.30 28.86
CA ARG A 399 0.66 -16.15 29.54
C ARG A 399 -0.69 -15.75 28.94
N SER A 400 -0.83 -15.82 27.61
CA SER A 400 -2.08 -15.41 26.95
C SER A 400 -3.26 -16.33 27.29
N VAL A 401 -3.01 -17.62 27.52
CA VAL A 401 -4.04 -18.65 27.76
C VAL A 401 -4.25 -18.96 29.25
N THR A 402 -3.26 -18.69 30.10
CA THR A 402 -3.36 -18.88 31.55
C THR A 402 -4.36 -17.90 32.17
N SER A 403 -5.20 -18.40 33.08
CA SER A 403 -6.07 -17.58 33.94
C SER A 403 -5.40 -17.23 35.26
N VAL A 404 -4.86 -18.25 35.94
CA VAL A 404 -4.22 -18.15 37.27
C VAL A 404 -3.06 -19.14 37.35
N THR A 405 -2.01 -18.75 38.08
CA THR A 405 -0.90 -19.61 38.50
C THR A 405 -0.85 -19.66 40.02
N GLU A 406 -0.69 -20.87 40.57
CA GLU A 406 -0.69 -21.11 42.01
C GLU A 406 0.49 -22.03 42.37
N ILE A 407 1.16 -21.74 43.49
CA ILE A 407 2.23 -22.58 44.01
C ILE A 407 1.73 -23.25 45.29
N TYR A 408 1.67 -24.57 45.27
CA TYR A 408 1.25 -25.40 46.39
C TYR A 408 2.44 -26.17 46.95
N TYR A 409 2.41 -26.42 48.26
CA TYR A 409 3.25 -27.45 48.87
C TYR A 409 2.43 -28.74 48.97
N ASP A 410 2.72 -29.71 48.11
CA ASP A 410 1.99 -30.98 48.02
C ASP A 410 2.96 -32.16 48.22
N PRO A 411 3.14 -32.61 49.48
CA PRO A 411 4.22 -33.51 49.87
C PRO A 411 4.04 -34.94 49.35
N ASN A 412 2.79 -35.38 49.17
CA ASN A 412 2.49 -36.66 48.53
C ASN A 412 2.35 -36.42 47.02
N ILE A 413 2.91 -37.33 46.22
CA ILE A 413 2.90 -37.19 44.75
C ILE A 413 1.74 -37.97 44.14
N THR A 414 1.41 -39.12 44.74
CA THR A 414 0.33 -40.03 44.30
C THR A 414 -1.05 -39.62 44.81
N GLU A 415 -1.10 -38.79 45.85
CA GLU A 415 -2.32 -38.24 46.44
C GLU A 415 -2.16 -36.73 46.53
N THR A 416 -3.26 -35.98 46.45
CA THR A 416 -3.25 -34.52 46.43
C THR A 416 -4.17 -33.96 47.50
N ASN A 417 -3.75 -32.86 48.12
CA ASN A 417 -4.58 -32.11 49.07
C ASN A 417 -5.60 -31.17 48.38
N ILE A 418 -5.52 -31.04 47.05
CA ILE A 418 -6.39 -30.18 46.23
C ILE A 418 -7.63 -31.00 45.80
N PRO A 419 -8.83 -30.71 46.35
CA PRO A 419 -10.03 -31.52 46.10
C PRO A 419 -10.42 -31.63 44.62
N GLU A 420 -10.19 -30.57 43.85
CA GLU A 420 -10.55 -30.47 42.44
C GLU A 420 -9.67 -31.36 41.54
N ASP A 421 -8.44 -31.66 41.99
CA ASP A 421 -7.44 -32.38 41.20
C ASP A 421 -7.31 -33.87 41.61
N VAL A 422 -8.08 -34.34 42.62
CA VAL A 422 -7.98 -35.72 43.18
C VAL A 422 -8.19 -36.77 42.10
N ASP A 423 -9.32 -36.69 41.39
CA ASP A 423 -9.70 -37.67 40.36
C ASP A 423 -8.65 -37.75 39.24
N MET A 424 -8.03 -36.61 38.89
CA MET A 424 -7.00 -36.52 37.86
C MET A 424 -5.69 -37.19 38.29
N VAL A 425 -5.23 -36.95 39.52
CA VAL A 425 -3.98 -37.51 40.03
C VAL A 425 -4.11 -39.01 40.25
N GLU A 426 -5.20 -39.46 40.87
CA GLU A 426 -5.43 -40.88 41.10
C GLU A 426 -5.49 -41.67 39.78
N SER A 427 -6.25 -41.16 38.80
CA SER A 427 -6.35 -41.80 37.48
C SER A 427 -5.01 -41.87 36.74
N TYR A 428 -4.16 -40.84 36.84
CA TYR A 428 -2.83 -40.81 36.22
C TYR A 428 -1.91 -41.91 36.76
N TYR A 429 -1.94 -42.16 38.07
CA TYR A 429 -1.08 -43.17 38.71
C TYR A 429 -1.70 -44.58 38.79
N MET A 430 -2.98 -44.75 38.44
CA MET A 430 -3.63 -46.07 38.40
C MET A 430 -3.15 -46.97 37.25
N ILE A 431 -2.69 -46.39 36.13
CA ILE A 431 -2.14 -47.13 34.99
C ILE A 431 -0.62 -46.94 34.98
N PRO A 432 0.19 -47.96 35.32
CA PRO A 432 1.64 -47.83 35.31
C PRO A 432 2.16 -47.81 33.87
N ASP A 433 2.33 -46.62 33.31
CA ASP A 433 3.09 -46.43 32.07
C ASP A 433 4.60 -46.51 32.36
N GLU A 434 5.38 -47.19 31.50
CA GLU A 434 6.84 -47.29 31.60
C GLU A 434 7.56 -45.92 31.43
N SER A 435 6.83 -44.87 31.05
CA SER A 435 7.30 -43.50 30.86
C SER A 435 7.05 -42.56 32.05
N VAL A 436 6.62 -43.08 33.21
CA VAL A 436 6.40 -42.24 34.40
C VAL A 436 7.72 -41.94 35.09
N ASP A 437 8.07 -40.66 35.21
CA ASP A 437 9.29 -40.21 35.89
C ASP A 437 9.33 -40.70 37.35
N PRO A 438 10.50 -41.12 37.86
CA PRO A 438 10.61 -41.63 39.22
C PRO A 438 10.08 -40.63 40.24
N THR A 439 9.05 -41.01 40.99
CA THR A 439 8.43 -40.17 42.04
C THR A 439 9.42 -39.75 43.12
N ALA A 440 10.51 -40.49 43.34
CA ALA A 440 11.56 -40.12 44.29
C ALA A 440 12.32 -38.83 43.93
N ASN A 441 12.35 -38.45 42.65
CA ASN A 441 13.12 -37.31 42.17
C ASN A 441 12.27 -36.04 41.96
N GLN A 442 10.95 -36.10 42.18
CA GLN A 442 10.07 -34.96 41.99
C GLN A 442 10.05 -34.05 43.23
N SER A 443 10.03 -32.73 43.00
CA SER A 443 9.86 -31.74 44.07
C SER A 443 8.51 -31.86 44.77
N ARG A 444 8.50 -31.52 46.06
CA ARG A 444 7.29 -31.42 46.89
C ARG A 444 6.53 -30.12 46.64
N TRP A 445 7.18 -29.16 46.00
CA TRP A 445 6.52 -27.95 45.55
C TRP A 445 5.91 -28.17 44.16
N LEU A 446 4.66 -27.74 44.02
CA LEU A 446 3.85 -27.90 42.82
C LEU A 446 3.52 -26.53 42.25
N LEU A 447 3.75 -26.35 40.95
CA LEU A 447 3.16 -25.25 40.19
C LEU A 447 1.88 -25.74 39.50
N ARG A 448 0.74 -25.17 39.90
CA ARG A 448 -0.57 -25.41 39.29
C ARG A 448 -0.91 -24.24 38.36
N ILE A 449 -1.18 -24.52 37.10
CA ILE A 449 -1.55 -23.54 36.09
C ILE A 449 -2.96 -23.85 35.62
N THR A 450 -3.89 -22.93 35.86
CA THR A 450 -5.26 -23.02 35.35
C THR A 450 -5.36 -22.27 34.03
N LEU A 451 -5.89 -22.92 33.01
CA LEU A 451 -6.05 -22.39 31.67
C LEU A 451 -7.49 -21.90 31.44
N ASP A 452 -7.64 -20.79 30.72
CA ASP A 452 -8.95 -20.26 30.35
C ASP A 452 -9.54 -21.02 29.16
N ARG A 453 -10.63 -21.75 29.41
CA ARG A 453 -11.34 -22.54 28.39
C ARG A 453 -11.82 -21.69 27.20
N GLN A 454 -12.25 -20.44 27.43
CA GLN A 454 -12.74 -19.59 26.34
C GLN A 454 -11.60 -19.22 25.38
N LYS A 455 -10.42 -18.93 25.93
CA LYS A 455 -9.23 -18.58 25.14
C LYS A 455 -8.66 -19.78 24.39
N LEU A 456 -8.66 -20.97 25.01
CA LEU A 456 -8.26 -22.22 24.35
C LEU A 456 -9.16 -22.53 23.15
N LEU A 457 -10.48 -22.34 23.29
CA LEU A 457 -11.45 -22.56 22.21
C LEU A 457 -11.32 -21.55 21.06
N ASP A 458 -11.12 -20.25 21.34
CA ASP A 458 -10.94 -19.25 20.27
C ASP A 458 -9.64 -19.48 19.47
N LYS A 459 -8.61 -20.03 20.14
CA LYS A 459 -7.31 -20.33 19.52
C LYS A 459 -7.21 -21.74 18.93
N GLU A 460 -8.22 -22.60 19.12
CA GLU A 460 -8.20 -24.01 18.71
C GLU A 460 -6.98 -24.79 19.26
N ILE A 461 -6.66 -24.57 20.54
CA ILE A 461 -5.57 -25.24 21.26
C ILE A 461 -6.18 -26.18 22.31
N LYS A 462 -5.72 -27.44 22.33
CA LYS A 462 -6.10 -28.41 23.36
C LYS A 462 -5.12 -28.39 24.52
N ILE A 463 -5.53 -28.89 25.69
CA ILE A 463 -4.63 -28.99 26.83
C ILE A 463 -3.46 -29.95 26.57
N ASP A 464 -3.72 -31.01 25.80
CA ASP A 464 -2.69 -31.96 25.35
C ASP A 464 -1.57 -31.25 24.57
N ASP A 465 -1.93 -30.33 23.67
CA ASP A 465 -0.97 -29.57 22.86
C ASP A 465 -0.06 -28.72 23.77
N VAL A 466 -0.64 -28.11 24.81
CA VAL A 466 0.10 -27.26 25.76
C VAL A 466 1.04 -28.12 26.61
N ALA A 467 0.55 -29.22 27.16
CA ALA A 467 1.35 -30.11 28.00
C ALA A 467 2.49 -30.76 27.22
N GLN A 468 2.22 -31.21 25.98
CA GLN A 468 3.24 -31.77 25.11
C GLN A 468 4.32 -30.72 24.80
N ARG A 469 3.93 -29.48 24.52
CA ARG A 469 4.90 -28.40 24.24
C ARG A 469 5.80 -28.09 25.43
N ILE A 470 5.27 -28.12 26.65
CA ILE A 470 6.06 -27.96 27.89
C ILE A 470 7.08 -29.11 28.01
N LYS A 471 6.64 -30.36 27.78
CA LYS A 471 7.51 -31.55 27.83
C LYS A 471 8.60 -31.53 26.76
N GLU A 472 8.30 -31.02 25.57
CA GLU A 472 9.29 -30.89 24.47
C GLU A 472 10.36 -29.82 24.77
N GLU A 473 9.99 -28.73 25.44
CA GLU A 473 10.92 -27.65 25.78
C GLU A 473 11.79 -28.00 27.01
N TYR A 474 11.23 -28.74 27.97
CA TYR A 474 11.92 -29.18 29.20
C TYR A 474 11.80 -30.70 29.42
N PRO A 475 12.49 -31.52 28.63
CA PRO A 475 12.31 -32.97 28.65
C PRO A 475 12.84 -33.67 29.91
N THR A 476 13.85 -33.12 30.59
CA THR A 476 14.54 -33.76 31.72
C THR A 476 14.25 -33.12 33.07
N ASP A 477 13.71 -31.90 33.06
CA ASP A 477 13.70 -31.04 34.24
C ASP A 477 12.31 -30.93 34.88
N LEU A 478 11.25 -31.25 34.13
CA LEU A 478 9.86 -31.04 34.55
C LEU A 478 9.03 -32.33 34.41
N ALA A 479 8.39 -32.72 35.50
CA ALA A 479 7.30 -33.68 35.50
C ALA A 479 5.96 -32.93 35.32
N VAL A 480 5.22 -33.25 34.26
CA VAL A 480 3.98 -32.55 33.87
C VAL A 480 2.79 -33.51 33.85
N ILE A 481 1.78 -33.19 34.65
CA ILE A 481 0.46 -33.84 34.70
C ILE A 481 -0.59 -32.82 34.24
N PHE A 482 -1.58 -33.24 33.47
CA PHE A 482 -2.62 -32.36 32.95
C PHE A 482 -3.99 -33.02 33.00
N SER A 483 -5.04 -32.21 33.05
CA SER A 483 -6.44 -32.67 33.08
C SER A 483 -6.93 -33.10 31.70
N ASP A 484 -8.00 -33.90 31.63
CA ASP A 484 -8.68 -34.19 30.36
C ASP A 484 -9.39 -32.94 29.80
N ASN A 485 -9.59 -32.91 28.49
CA ASN A 485 -10.33 -31.84 27.78
C ASN A 485 -11.79 -31.72 28.25
N ASN A 486 -12.34 -32.75 28.90
CA ASN A 486 -13.70 -32.76 29.44
C ASN A 486 -13.80 -32.26 30.89
N ALA A 487 -12.67 -32.04 31.58
CA ALA A 487 -12.67 -31.54 32.95
C ALA A 487 -13.26 -30.12 33.04
N ASP A 488 -13.93 -29.83 34.16
CA ASP A 488 -14.56 -28.53 34.43
C ASP A 488 -13.53 -27.40 34.44
N GLU A 489 -12.37 -27.64 35.08
CA GLU A 489 -11.19 -26.79 35.01
C GLU A 489 -10.10 -27.44 34.17
N GLN A 490 -9.45 -26.64 33.32
CA GLN A 490 -8.32 -27.08 32.51
C GLN A 490 -7.03 -26.77 33.27
N VAL A 491 -6.40 -27.79 33.86
CA VAL A 491 -5.32 -27.63 34.82
C VAL A 491 -4.07 -28.37 34.36
N ILE A 492 -2.91 -27.71 34.50
CA ILE A 492 -1.60 -28.31 34.30
C ILE A 492 -0.81 -28.21 35.62
N ARG A 493 -0.29 -29.35 36.06
CA ARG A 493 0.53 -29.54 37.26
C ARG A 493 1.97 -29.78 36.84
N ILE A 494 2.88 -28.94 37.30
CA ILE A 494 4.30 -29.00 36.97
C ILE A 494 5.09 -29.17 38.27
N ARG A 495 5.95 -30.20 38.33
CA ARG A 495 6.93 -30.41 39.39
C ARG A 495 8.32 -30.41 38.79
N THR A 496 9.31 -29.83 39.48
CA THR A 496 10.71 -29.90 39.07
C THR A 496 11.30 -31.26 39.44
N LEU A 497 12.15 -31.80 38.58
CA LEU A 497 12.92 -33.02 38.84
C LEU A 497 14.29 -32.65 39.40
N GLN A 498 14.69 -33.31 40.48
CA GLN A 498 16.04 -33.25 41.01
C GLN A 498 16.89 -34.29 40.28
N THR A 499 17.71 -33.84 39.33
CA THR A 499 18.80 -34.65 38.79
C THR A 499 19.92 -34.71 39.84
N GLY A 500 20.44 -35.90 40.09
CA GLY A 500 21.33 -36.21 41.21
C GLY A 500 22.72 -35.56 41.20
N ASP A 501 22.99 -34.57 40.35
CA ASP A 501 24.26 -33.83 40.32
C ASP A 501 24.14 -32.54 41.13
N LYS A 502 24.31 -32.66 42.45
CA LYS A 502 24.76 -31.53 43.26
C LYS A 502 26.28 -31.60 43.35
N ASP A 503 26.95 -30.82 42.51
CA ASP A 503 28.29 -30.34 42.81
C ASP A 503 28.23 -29.57 44.14
N GLU A 504 28.90 -30.14 45.14
CA GLU A 504 29.27 -29.46 46.37
C GLU A 504 30.29 -28.37 46.03
N GLU A 505 29.84 -27.17 45.63
CA GLU A 505 30.69 -25.97 45.75
C GLU A 505 29.88 -24.67 45.72
N GLY A 506 29.55 -24.19 46.92
CA GLY A 506 29.55 -22.77 47.31
C GLY A 506 28.84 -21.74 46.43
N GLU A 507 27.54 -21.55 46.65
CA GLU A 507 26.89 -20.25 46.87
C GLU A 507 25.43 -20.53 47.29
N GLY A 508 24.85 -19.70 48.18
CA GLY A 508 23.58 -19.98 48.87
C GLY A 508 22.52 -20.59 47.95
N GLY A 509 22.22 -21.88 48.16
CA GLY A 509 21.26 -22.63 47.37
C GLY A 509 19.93 -21.87 47.35
N MET A 510 19.51 -21.47 46.15
CA MET A 510 18.27 -20.74 45.96
C MET A 510 17.12 -21.56 46.56
N GLU A 511 16.32 -20.95 47.44
CA GLU A 511 15.16 -21.64 48.02
C GLU A 511 14.26 -22.17 46.88
N GLU A 512 13.76 -23.41 47.01
CA GLU A 512 13.05 -24.10 45.94
C GLU A 512 11.79 -23.34 45.48
N ASP A 513 11.16 -22.55 46.37
CA ASP A 513 10.02 -21.70 46.05
C ASP A 513 10.42 -20.50 45.17
N VAL A 514 11.60 -19.91 45.40
CA VAL A 514 12.16 -18.83 44.57
C VAL A 514 12.51 -19.36 43.18
N MET A 515 13.05 -20.58 43.10
CA MET A 515 13.30 -21.25 41.82
C MET A 515 12.02 -21.47 41.03
N LEU A 516 10.94 -21.93 41.69
CA LEU A 516 9.63 -22.10 41.05
C LEU A 516 9.01 -20.80 40.57
N LYS A 517 9.12 -19.70 41.31
CA LYS A 517 8.66 -18.38 40.85
C LYS A 517 9.42 -17.89 39.63
N ARG A 518 10.72 -18.17 39.54
CA ARG A 518 11.52 -17.84 38.34
C ARG A 518 11.13 -18.72 37.16
N LEU A 519 10.94 -20.01 37.39
CA LEU A 519 10.46 -20.96 36.39
C LEU A 519 9.08 -20.55 35.87
N GLU A 520 8.16 -20.17 36.76
CA GLU A 520 6.83 -19.68 36.41
C GLU A 520 6.92 -18.46 35.49
N ALA A 521 7.68 -17.43 35.88
CA ALA A 521 7.83 -16.22 35.08
C ALA A 521 8.45 -16.53 33.71
N HIS A 522 9.47 -17.40 33.69
CA HIS A 522 10.13 -17.83 32.45
C HIS A 522 9.15 -18.59 31.55
N LEU A 523 8.48 -19.63 32.05
CA LEU A 523 7.48 -20.41 31.31
C LEU A 523 6.36 -19.53 30.74
N LEU A 524 5.87 -18.55 31.50
CA LEU A 524 4.80 -17.67 31.02
C LEU A 524 5.25 -16.77 29.85
N ASP A 525 6.50 -16.31 29.86
CA ASP A 525 7.01 -15.34 28.89
C ASP A 525 7.70 -15.97 27.67
N THR A 526 8.43 -17.07 27.86
CA THR A 526 9.24 -17.69 26.80
C THR A 526 8.56 -18.85 26.10
N LEU A 527 7.70 -19.61 26.79
CA LEU A 527 7.06 -20.79 26.20
C LEU A 527 6.12 -20.37 25.07
N THR A 528 6.52 -20.73 23.86
CA THR A 528 5.74 -20.48 22.63
C THR A 528 4.89 -21.70 22.32
N LEU A 529 3.57 -21.52 22.40
CA LEU A 529 2.62 -22.60 22.10
C LEU A 529 2.45 -22.73 20.58
N ARG A 530 2.07 -21.63 19.92
CA ARG A 530 1.87 -21.52 18.46
C ARG A 530 2.10 -20.08 18.01
N GLY A 531 2.24 -19.89 16.70
CA GLY A 531 2.37 -18.56 16.12
C GLY A 531 3.80 -18.10 15.90
N VAL A 532 3.91 -16.96 15.23
CA VAL A 532 5.20 -16.35 14.89
C VAL A 532 5.50 -15.21 15.88
N PRO A 533 6.66 -15.20 16.55
CA PRO A 533 7.08 -14.09 17.39
C PRO A 533 7.04 -12.75 16.63
N GLY A 534 6.50 -11.71 17.27
CA GLY A 534 6.34 -10.39 16.64
C GLY A 534 4.98 -10.14 15.99
N ILE A 535 4.08 -11.14 15.93
CA ILE A 535 2.68 -10.95 15.52
C ILE A 535 1.77 -11.06 16.73
N GLU A 536 1.34 -9.92 17.26
CA GLU A 536 0.51 -9.90 18.47
C GLU A 536 -0.89 -10.45 18.23
N ARG A 537 -1.51 -10.07 17.10
CA ARG A 537 -2.91 -10.41 16.77
C ARG A 537 -3.09 -10.54 15.27
N ALA A 538 -3.99 -11.42 14.84
CA ALA A 538 -4.36 -11.56 13.43
C ALA A 538 -5.88 -11.45 13.23
N PHE A 539 -6.30 -10.54 12.37
CA PHE A 539 -7.70 -10.25 12.05
C PHE A 539 -8.08 -10.87 10.71
N LEU A 540 -9.27 -11.49 10.63
CA LEU A 540 -9.81 -11.94 9.35
C LEU A 540 -10.46 -10.78 8.60
N THR A 541 -9.96 -10.51 7.39
CA THR A 541 -10.50 -9.47 6.50
C THR A 541 -10.99 -10.08 5.19
N LYS A 542 -12.12 -9.57 4.69
CA LYS A 542 -12.61 -9.87 3.35
C LYS A 542 -11.93 -8.95 2.33
N GLY A 543 -11.40 -9.52 1.26
CA GLY A 543 -10.81 -8.81 0.14
C GLY A 543 -11.42 -9.24 -1.18
N THR A 544 -11.32 -8.36 -2.18
CA THR A 544 -11.71 -8.69 -3.57
C THR A 544 -10.49 -9.15 -4.35
N ARG A 545 -10.58 -10.32 -4.97
CA ARG A 545 -9.59 -10.89 -5.89
C ARG A 545 -10.05 -10.69 -7.32
N LEU A 546 -9.13 -10.28 -8.19
CA LEU A 546 -9.34 -10.32 -9.63
C LEU A 546 -9.38 -11.79 -10.07
N THR A 547 -10.50 -12.21 -10.65
CA THR A 547 -10.71 -13.55 -11.17
C THR A 547 -11.06 -13.51 -12.64
N GLU A 548 -10.50 -14.42 -13.42
CA GLU A 548 -10.88 -14.64 -14.81
C GLU A 548 -12.12 -15.54 -14.82
N GLY A 549 -13.21 -15.04 -15.41
CA GLY A 549 -14.40 -15.85 -15.65
C GLY A 549 -14.16 -16.90 -16.75
N PRO A 550 -15.04 -17.91 -16.88
CA PRO A 550 -14.95 -18.92 -17.93
C PRO A 550 -14.96 -18.32 -19.35
N ASP A 551 -15.60 -17.15 -19.51
CA ASP A 551 -15.67 -16.41 -20.78
C ASP A 551 -14.43 -15.51 -21.04
N GLY A 552 -13.39 -15.59 -20.19
CA GLY A 552 -12.17 -14.79 -20.25
C GLY A 552 -12.33 -13.31 -19.87
N ALA A 553 -13.47 -12.95 -19.26
CA ALA A 553 -13.71 -11.64 -18.67
C ALA A 553 -12.96 -11.51 -17.33
N LEU A 554 -12.39 -10.34 -17.07
CA LEU A 554 -11.82 -10.04 -15.76
C LEU A 554 -12.91 -9.47 -14.86
N LEU A 555 -13.14 -10.14 -13.74
CA LEU A 555 -14.15 -9.77 -12.75
C LEU A 555 -13.47 -9.49 -11.42
N ALA A 556 -13.74 -8.31 -10.85
CA ALA A 556 -13.47 -8.00 -9.46
C ALA A 556 -14.68 -7.22 -8.90
N ILE A 557 -15.78 -7.93 -8.69
CA ILE A 557 -17.00 -7.37 -8.15
C ILE A 557 -16.91 -7.44 -6.62
N LYS A 558 -17.15 -6.31 -5.95
CA LYS A 558 -17.21 -6.27 -4.49
C LYS A 558 -18.37 -7.13 -4.01
N ASP A 559 -18.11 -7.94 -2.98
CA ASP A 559 -19.09 -8.81 -2.32
C ASP A 559 -19.71 -9.95 -3.17
N ASP A 560 -19.16 -10.23 -4.36
CA ASP A 560 -19.52 -11.42 -5.13
C ASP A 560 -18.71 -12.64 -4.62
N PRO A 561 -19.34 -13.79 -4.30
CA PRO A 561 -18.65 -15.00 -3.86
C PRO A 561 -17.55 -15.48 -4.81
N ARG A 562 -17.67 -15.20 -6.11
CA ARG A 562 -16.67 -15.58 -7.13
C ARG A 562 -15.39 -14.76 -7.06
N CYS A 563 -15.44 -13.58 -6.48
CA CYS A 563 -14.33 -12.64 -6.39
C CYS A 563 -13.93 -12.36 -4.94
N THR A 564 -14.62 -12.91 -3.95
CA THR A 564 -14.35 -12.66 -2.53
C THR A 564 -13.34 -13.67 -2.00
N GLN A 565 -12.25 -13.19 -1.41
CA GLN A 565 -11.26 -14.01 -0.71
C GLN A 565 -11.10 -13.51 0.73
N TRP A 566 -10.82 -14.44 1.65
CA TRP A 566 -10.39 -14.08 3.00
C TRP A 566 -8.87 -14.03 3.08
N TYR A 567 -8.36 -13.04 3.80
CA TYR A 567 -6.94 -12.89 4.12
C TYR A 567 -6.79 -12.42 5.56
N LEU A 568 -5.59 -12.50 6.11
CA LEU A 568 -5.29 -12.08 7.48
C LEU A 568 -4.61 -10.72 7.46
N ASP A 569 -5.06 -9.82 8.34
CA ASP A 569 -4.33 -8.60 8.66
C ASP A 569 -3.73 -8.74 10.05
N THR A 570 -2.42 -8.57 10.17
CA THR A 570 -1.72 -8.71 11.45
C THR A 570 -1.52 -7.36 12.14
N SER A 571 -1.49 -7.38 13.46
CA SER A 571 -0.87 -6.37 14.31
C SER A 571 0.53 -6.87 14.66
N GLY A 572 1.56 -6.14 14.23
CA GLY A 572 2.93 -6.61 14.27
C GLY A 572 3.41 -7.18 12.93
N THR A 573 4.74 -7.27 12.79
CA THR A 573 5.43 -7.59 11.53
C THR A 573 6.57 -8.57 11.78
N ALA A 574 6.52 -9.71 11.09
CA ALA A 574 7.58 -10.73 11.10
C ALA A 574 7.61 -11.42 9.72
N LEU A 575 8.00 -10.67 8.69
CA LEU A 575 7.81 -11.07 7.29
C LEU A 575 8.51 -12.39 6.95
N ARG A 576 9.77 -12.57 7.36
CA ARG A 576 10.56 -13.78 7.06
C ARG A 576 9.88 -15.05 7.57
N ASP A 577 9.48 -15.02 8.85
CA ASP A 577 8.95 -16.20 9.52
C ASP A 577 7.51 -16.51 9.06
N VAL A 578 6.70 -15.48 8.80
CA VAL A 578 5.34 -15.66 8.24
C VAL A 578 5.36 -16.31 6.88
N LEU A 579 6.31 -15.96 6.02
CA LEU A 579 6.42 -16.56 4.69
C LEU A 579 6.80 -18.05 4.75
N ALA A 580 7.40 -18.52 5.85
CA ALA A 580 7.74 -19.91 6.07
C ALA A 580 6.56 -20.76 6.59
N VAL A 581 5.45 -20.12 7.03
CA VAL A 581 4.27 -20.83 7.53
C VAL A 581 3.52 -21.52 6.39
N ASP A 582 3.21 -22.81 6.56
CA ASP A 582 2.48 -23.58 5.55
C ASP A 582 1.06 -23.01 5.34
N GLY A 583 0.66 -22.92 4.07
CA GLY A 583 -0.61 -22.31 3.64
C GLY A 583 -0.56 -20.80 3.38
N VAL A 584 0.53 -20.11 3.73
CA VAL A 584 0.75 -18.69 3.36
C VAL A 584 1.15 -18.57 1.89
N ASP A 585 0.62 -17.57 1.21
CA ASP A 585 1.01 -17.20 -0.15
C ASP A 585 2.18 -16.22 -0.13
N ALA A 586 3.36 -16.74 -0.45
CA ALA A 586 4.59 -15.96 -0.49
C ALA A 586 4.64 -14.92 -1.62
N THR A 587 3.78 -15.02 -2.64
CA THR A 587 3.81 -14.13 -3.81
C THR A 587 3.01 -12.84 -3.62
N ARG A 588 2.08 -12.83 -2.66
CA ARG A 588 1.15 -11.70 -2.44
C ARG A 588 1.24 -11.08 -1.05
N THR A 589 1.81 -11.79 -0.08
CA THR A 589 1.92 -11.31 1.30
C THR A 589 2.75 -10.02 1.35
N TYR A 590 2.26 -9.04 2.11
CA TYR A 590 2.77 -7.66 2.11
C TYR A 590 2.88 -7.12 3.54
N THR A 591 3.86 -6.26 3.81
CA THR A 591 4.02 -5.55 5.09
C THR A 591 4.19 -4.05 4.86
N ASN A 592 3.85 -3.25 5.86
CA ASN A 592 4.08 -1.81 5.85
C ASN A 592 5.45 -1.40 6.46
N ASP A 593 6.25 -2.38 6.92
CA ASP A 593 7.61 -2.19 7.41
C ASP A 593 8.63 -2.35 6.27
N LEU A 594 9.23 -1.24 5.88
CA LEU A 594 10.13 -1.18 4.72
C LEU A 594 11.47 -1.89 4.97
N TYR A 595 11.96 -1.92 6.22
CA TYR A 595 13.25 -2.56 6.51
C TYR A 595 13.16 -4.07 6.31
N GLN A 596 12.05 -4.68 6.72
CA GLN A 596 11.82 -6.11 6.51
C GLN A 596 11.70 -6.45 5.02
N ILE A 597 11.10 -5.56 4.21
CA ILE A 597 11.01 -5.76 2.76
C ILE A 597 12.40 -5.74 2.11
N VAL A 598 13.26 -4.80 2.51
CA VAL A 598 14.65 -4.76 2.00
C VAL A 598 15.41 -6.03 2.38
N GLU A 599 15.26 -6.49 3.63
CA GLU A 599 15.99 -7.66 4.13
C GLU A 599 15.53 -8.97 3.46
N VAL A 600 14.23 -9.11 3.18
CA VAL A 600 13.66 -10.35 2.63
C VAL A 600 13.60 -10.36 1.10
N PHE A 601 13.19 -9.25 0.48
CA PHE A 601 12.94 -9.15 -0.96
C PHE A 601 13.91 -8.24 -1.73
N GLY A 602 14.66 -7.37 -1.05
CA GLY A 602 15.63 -6.46 -1.66
C GLY A 602 15.09 -5.08 -2.03
N ILE A 603 15.95 -4.26 -2.63
CA ILE A 603 15.71 -2.81 -2.83
C ILE A 603 14.59 -2.50 -3.85
N GLU A 604 14.45 -3.30 -4.91
CA GLU A 604 13.39 -3.11 -5.92
C GLU A 604 11.99 -3.38 -5.35
N ALA A 605 11.87 -4.39 -4.49
CA ALA A 605 10.63 -4.64 -3.76
C ALA A 605 10.32 -3.49 -2.79
N ALA A 606 11.34 -2.92 -2.16
CA ALA A 606 11.19 -1.75 -1.31
C ALA A 606 10.78 -0.50 -2.08
N ARG A 607 11.29 -0.28 -3.31
CA ARG A 607 10.84 0.78 -4.22
C ARG A 607 9.34 0.65 -4.50
N ALA A 608 8.88 -0.54 -4.91
CA ALA A 608 7.47 -0.79 -5.17
C ALA A 608 6.59 -0.60 -3.92
N ALA A 609 7.06 -1.06 -2.76
CA ALA A 609 6.37 -0.90 -1.48
C ALA A 609 6.28 0.57 -1.04
N LEU A 610 7.37 1.32 -1.16
CA LEU A 610 7.41 2.77 -0.90
C LEU A 610 6.41 3.53 -1.76
N ALA A 611 6.39 3.26 -3.07
CA ALA A 611 5.44 3.88 -3.99
C ALA A 611 3.98 3.56 -3.61
N LYS A 612 3.71 2.32 -3.20
CA LYS A 612 2.39 1.88 -2.75
C LYS A 612 1.98 2.55 -1.43
N GLU A 613 2.86 2.59 -0.42
CA GLU A 613 2.60 3.26 0.85
C GLU A 613 2.35 4.76 0.67
N LEU A 614 3.20 5.45 -0.10
CA LEU A 614 3.03 6.88 -0.39
C LEU A 614 1.72 7.15 -1.15
N THR A 615 1.39 6.32 -2.14
CA THR A 615 0.12 6.46 -2.88
C THR A 615 -1.07 6.25 -1.95
N ASN A 616 -1.04 5.25 -1.07
CA ASN A 616 -2.12 4.99 -0.12
C ASN A 616 -2.31 6.13 0.89
N VAL A 617 -1.20 6.72 1.35
CA VAL A 617 -1.24 7.88 2.25
C VAL A 617 -1.83 9.08 1.51
N LEU A 618 -1.28 9.45 0.35
CA LEU A 618 -1.70 10.65 -0.38
C LEU A 618 -3.13 10.54 -0.94
N ALA A 619 -3.57 9.35 -1.37
CA ALA A 619 -4.92 9.15 -1.88
C ALA A 619 -6.00 9.07 -0.79
N PHE A 620 -5.62 9.06 0.50
CA PHE A 620 -6.54 8.84 1.61
C PHE A 620 -7.63 9.91 1.73
N ASP A 621 -7.30 11.18 1.46
CA ASP A 621 -8.25 12.29 1.54
C ASP A 621 -9.01 12.54 0.22
N GLY A 622 -8.83 11.65 -0.77
CA GLY A 622 -9.39 11.79 -2.10
C GLY A 622 -8.61 12.72 -3.04
N SER A 623 -7.48 13.29 -2.57
CA SER A 623 -6.56 14.00 -3.45
C SER A 623 -5.85 13.03 -4.39
N TYR A 624 -5.40 13.57 -5.52
CA TYR A 624 -4.68 12.82 -6.54
C TYR A 624 -3.31 13.45 -6.76
N VAL A 625 -2.27 12.63 -6.64
CA VAL A 625 -0.90 13.01 -7.00
C VAL A 625 -0.48 12.15 -8.19
N ASN A 626 0.12 12.79 -9.19
CA ASN A 626 0.57 12.09 -10.39
C ASN A 626 1.70 11.10 -10.04
N HIS A 627 1.61 9.89 -10.59
CA HIS A 627 2.53 8.78 -10.32
C HIS A 627 4.00 9.18 -10.50
N ARG A 628 4.32 9.96 -11.53
CA ARG A 628 5.67 10.45 -11.83
C ARG A 628 6.36 11.16 -10.66
N HIS A 629 5.61 11.95 -9.87
CA HIS A 629 6.20 12.69 -8.76
C HIS A 629 6.53 11.74 -7.61
N ILE A 630 5.62 10.80 -7.33
CA ILE A 630 5.83 9.74 -6.34
C ILE A 630 7.00 8.85 -6.77
N ALA A 631 7.03 8.40 -8.03
CA ALA A 631 8.10 7.58 -8.58
C ALA A 631 9.45 8.29 -8.44
N LEU A 632 9.54 9.57 -8.81
CA LEU A 632 10.79 10.33 -8.70
C LEU A 632 11.30 10.44 -7.26
N LEU A 633 10.42 10.69 -6.28
CA LEU A 633 10.80 10.71 -4.88
C LEU A 633 11.31 9.34 -4.42
N VAL A 634 10.60 8.27 -4.78
CA VAL A 634 10.97 6.90 -4.38
C VAL A 634 12.29 6.47 -5.01
N ASP A 635 12.53 6.85 -6.27
CA ASP A 635 13.78 6.55 -6.97
C ASP A 635 14.96 7.27 -6.30
N VAL A 636 14.79 8.54 -5.90
CA VAL A 636 15.81 9.25 -5.09
C VAL A 636 16.07 8.58 -3.75
N MET A 637 15.04 8.02 -3.12
CA MET A 637 15.21 7.29 -1.87
C MET A 637 15.92 5.94 -2.06
N THR A 638 15.99 5.37 -3.27
CA THR A 638 16.44 3.97 -3.48
C THR A 638 17.60 3.78 -4.47
N TYR A 639 17.96 4.77 -5.29
CA TYR A 639 18.94 4.61 -6.38
C TYR A 639 20.35 4.17 -5.94
N ARG A 640 20.73 4.40 -4.68
CA ARG A 640 22.05 4.04 -4.12
C ARG A 640 22.15 2.59 -3.65
N GLY A 641 21.12 1.77 -3.85
CA GLY A 641 21.08 0.37 -3.38
C GLY A 641 20.74 0.22 -1.89
N SER A 642 20.47 1.30 -1.18
CA SER A 642 19.93 1.31 0.19
C SER A 642 18.87 2.40 0.31
N ILE A 643 17.89 2.24 1.22
CA ILE A 643 16.86 3.26 1.39
C ILE A 643 17.44 4.45 2.16
N SER A 644 17.42 5.62 1.54
CA SER A 644 17.87 6.88 2.12
C SER A 644 16.69 7.69 2.65
N ALA A 645 16.75 8.07 3.93
CA ALA A 645 15.71 8.89 4.55
C ALA A 645 15.78 10.33 4.03
N VAL A 646 14.65 10.99 3.86
CA VAL A 646 14.57 12.40 3.41
C VAL A 646 14.83 13.36 4.59
N THR A 647 15.83 13.07 5.43
CA THR A 647 16.19 13.82 6.65
C THR A 647 17.57 14.46 6.47
N ARG A 648 17.99 15.33 7.38
CA ARG A 648 19.38 15.82 7.41
C ARG A 648 20.41 14.69 7.35
N HIS A 649 20.17 13.58 8.05
CA HIS A 649 21.11 12.46 8.09
C HIS A 649 21.19 11.69 6.78
N GLY A 650 20.12 11.67 5.99
CA GLY A 650 20.14 11.03 4.67
C GLY A 650 20.69 11.97 3.59
N ILE A 651 20.33 13.25 3.63
CA ILE A 651 20.83 14.26 2.68
C ILE A 651 22.33 14.50 2.87
N ASN A 652 22.82 14.57 4.12
CA ASN A 652 24.24 14.83 4.40
C ASN A 652 25.16 13.63 4.13
N ARG A 653 24.59 12.42 3.99
CA ARG A 653 25.32 11.22 3.52
C ARG A 653 25.48 11.20 2.00
N ALA A 654 24.85 12.13 1.29
CA ALA A 654 25.08 12.27 -0.13
C ALA A 654 26.49 12.81 -0.39
N ASP A 655 27.20 12.26 -1.39
CA ASP A 655 28.48 12.80 -1.89
C ASP A 655 28.29 14.11 -2.68
N THR A 656 27.35 14.96 -2.25
CA THR A 656 27.12 16.28 -2.82
C THR A 656 28.07 17.30 -2.22
N GLY A 657 28.29 18.40 -2.96
CA GLY A 657 29.20 19.46 -2.55
C GLY A 657 28.92 20.00 -1.14
N ALA A 658 29.97 20.38 -0.43
CA ALA A 658 29.89 20.93 0.91
C ALA A 658 28.98 22.17 0.97
N LEU A 659 28.97 23.02 -0.07
CA LEU A 659 28.13 24.22 -0.12
C LEU A 659 26.65 23.88 -0.27
N MET A 660 26.32 22.83 -1.04
CA MET A 660 24.94 22.34 -1.11
C MET A 660 24.50 21.77 0.24
N ARG A 661 25.32 20.91 0.87
CA ARG A 661 24.98 20.28 2.16
C ARG A 661 24.84 21.32 3.27
N CYS A 662 25.72 22.31 3.34
CA CYS A 662 25.66 23.36 4.36
C CYS A 662 24.43 24.28 4.23
N SER A 663 23.74 24.25 3.07
CA SER A 663 22.47 24.97 2.85
C SER A 663 21.29 24.42 3.67
N PHE A 664 21.45 23.24 4.28
CA PHE A 664 20.40 22.54 5.02
C PHE A 664 20.84 22.11 6.42
N GLU A 665 20.22 22.73 7.45
CA GLU A 665 20.32 22.42 8.89
C GLU A 665 21.69 22.56 9.58
N GLU A 666 22.79 22.02 9.04
CA GLU A 666 24.08 21.85 9.75
C GLU A 666 25.22 22.66 9.10
N THR A 667 25.03 23.97 8.92
CA THR A 667 25.98 24.80 8.14
C THR A 667 27.41 24.82 8.71
N VAL A 668 27.58 25.04 10.01
CA VAL A 668 28.92 25.24 10.61
C VAL A 668 29.72 23.95 10.66
N GLU A 669 29.10 22.85 11.05
CA GLU A 669 29.77 21.55 11.20
C GLU A 669 30.27 21.04 9.84
N ILE A 670 29.41 21.12 8.80
CA ILE A 670 29.75 20.70 7.44
C ILE A 670 30.93 21.52 6.89
N LEU A 671 30.92 22.85 7.09
CA LEU A 671 32.01 23.71 6.60
C LEU A 671 33.32 23.47 7.35
N LEU A 672 33.28 23.17 8.65
CA LEU A 672 34.47 22.83 9.43
C LEU A 672 35.08 21.49 8.98
N GLU A 673 34.23 20.47 8.72
CA GLU A 673 34.67 19.17 8.22
C GLU A 673 35.25 19.28 6.80
N ALA A 674 34.54 19.99 5.91
CA ALA A 674 35.00 20.25 4.54
C ALA A 674 36.33 21.04 4.52
N ALA A 675 36.49 22.03 5.41
CA ALA A 675 37.73 22.78 5.55
C ALA A 675 38.89 21.92 6.10
N ALA A 676 38.60 20.99 7.01
CA ALA A 676 39.61 20.09 7.57
C ALA A 676 40.09 19.04 6.55
N THR A 677 39.18 18.57 5.68
CA THR A 677 39.47 17.57 4.64
C THR A 677 39.95 18.17 3.32
N GLY A 678 39.73 19.47 3.10
CA GLY A 678 40.05 20.14 1.84
C GLY A 678 39.12 19.72 0.71
N GLU A 679 37.82 19.53 1.01
CA GLU A 679 36.82 19.11 0.04
C GLU A 679 36.68 20.12 -1.11
N LEU A 680 36.69 19.63 -2.35
CA LEU A 680 36.49 20.44 -3.55
C LEU A 680 35.02 20.42 -3.94
N ASP A 681 34.42 21.61 -4.06
CA ASP A 681 33.05 21.78 -4.50
C ASP A 681 33.03 22.17 -5.99
N ASP A 682 32.39 21.33 -6.81
CA ASP A 682 32.33 21.49 -8.28
C ASP A 682 31.37 22.61 -8.74
N CYS A 683 30.58 23.21 -7.83
CA CYS A 683 29.63 24.29 -8.13
C CYS A 683 28.66 23.93 -9.29
N ARG A 684 28.29 22.66 -9.41
CA ARG A 684 27.31 22.18 -10.41
C ARG A 684 25.89 22.13 -9.86
N GLY A 685 25.75 22.16 -8.53
CA GLY A 685 24.46 22.18 -7.85
C GLY A 685 23.76 23.54 -7.98
N ILE A 686 22.47 23.56 -7.70
CA ILE A 686 21.68 24.80 -7.85
C ILE A 686 21.93 25.73 -6.68
N SER A 687 21.93 25.19 -5.45
CA SER A 687 22.15 25.96 -4.23
C SER A 687 23.49 26.69 -4.23
N GLU A 688 24.55 26.03 -4.71
CA GLU A 688 25.93 26.55 -4.77
C GLU A 688 26.02 27.76 -5.71
N ASN A 689 25.47 27.62 -6.92
CA ASN A 689 25.42 28.70 -7.92
C ASN A 689 24.60 29.90 -7.44
N VAL A 690 23.47 29.65 -6.76
CA VAL A 690 22.65 30.71 -6.16
C VAL A 690 23.42 31.45 -5.06
N MET A 691 24.16 30.74 -4.21
CA MET A 691 24.99 31.37 -3.16
C MET A 691 26.09 32.25 -3.74
N LEU A 692 26.71 31.83 -4.84
CA LEU A 692 27.79 32.57 -5.52
C LEU A 692 27.28 33.71 -6.43
N GLY A 693 25.97 33.83 -6.63
CA GLY A 693 25.39 34.80 -7.55
C GLY A 693 25.69 34.51 -9.03
N GLN A 694 25.93 33.25 -9.37
CA GLN A 694 26.18 32.78 -10.73
C GLN A 694 24.87 32.31 -11.39
N MET A 695 24.88 32.18 -12.72
CA MET A 695 23.75 31.61 -13.44
C MET A 695 23.69 30.10 -13.16
N ALA A 696 22.66 29.66 -12.45
CA ALA A 696 22.49 28.25 -12.12
C ALA A 696 22.15 27.40 -13.37
N PRO A 697 22.64 26.16 -13.47
CA PRO A 697 22.39 25.25 -14.59
C PRO A 697 20.98 24.61 -14.50
N MET A 698 19.94 25.46 -14.48
CA MET A 698 18.53 25.08 -14.41
C MET A 698 17.74 25.78 -15.53
N GLY A 699 16.80 25.06 -16.15
CA GLY A 699 15.93 25.61 -17.20
C GLY A 699 16.71 26.33 -18.31
N THR A 700 16.51 27.63 -18.42
CA THR A 700 17.18 28.49 -19.43
C THR A 700 18.69 28.63 -19.23
N GLY A 701 19.21 28.34 -18.04
CA GLY A 701 20.65 28.35 -17.75
C GLY A 701 21.36 27.03 -18.07
N ASN A 702 20.65 26.01 -18.56
CA ASN A 702 21.21 24.68 -18.85
C ASN A 702 21.85 24.57 -20.25
N PHE A 703 21.78 25.63 -21.07
CA PHE A 703 22.41 25.71 -22.39
C PHE A 703 22.96 27.10 -22.65
N ASP A 704 24.00 27.16 -23.49
CA ASP A 704 24.58 28.41 -23.95
C ASP A 704 24.04 28.80 -25.33
N VAL A 705 23.96 30.10 -25.57
CA VAL A 705 23.59 30.66 -26.87
C VAL A 705 24.83 31.20 -27.56
N LEU A 706 25.11 30.67 -28.74
CA LEU A 706 26.22 31.12 -29.59
C LEU A 706 25.66 31.85 -30.82
N LEU A 707 26.32 32.93 -31.22
CA LEU A 707 26.01 33.65 -32.44
C LEU A 707 26.60 32.90 -33.64
N ASP A 708 25.79 32.55 -34.65
CA ASP A 708 26.28 31.99 -35.91
C ASP A 708 26.69 33.11 -36.87
N PRO A 709 28.00 33.35 -37.09
CA PRO A 709 28.47 34.41 -37.98
C PRO A 709 28.16 34.15 -39.46
N LYS A 710 27.76 32.93 -39.85
CA LYS A 710 27.41 32.62 -41.26
C LYS A 710 25.98 33.03 -41.62
N MET A 711 25.13 33.21 -40.61
CA MET A 711 23.74 33.63 -40.79
C MET A 711 23.58 35.16 -40.84
N LEU A 712 24.59 35.88 -40.32
CA LEU A 712 24.77 37.34 -40.44
C LEU A 712 25.42 37.69 -41.78
#